data_AF-A0A3N4KM87-F1
#
_entry.id   AF-A0A3N4KM87-F1
#
_cell.length_a   1.000
_cell.length_b   1.000
_cell.length_c   1.000
_cell.angle_alpha   90.00
_cell.angle_beta   90.00
_cell.angle_gamma   90.00
#
_symmetry.space_group_name_H-M   'P 1'
#
loop_
_entity.id
_entity.type
_entity.pdbx_description
1 polymer ?
#
loop_
_entity_poly.entity_id
_entity_poly.type
_entity_poly.pdbx_seq_one_letter_code
_entity_poly.pdbx_strand_id
1 'polypeptide(L)'
;MGYQDLVTALLENGADVNRKSIRPVYNDEWKYLVKRDRSFELKTLEFSDNNSVANELKLNKALQYGPGVGYEKTISHLISEGDWQTASKVIIRRTPLQAAAEGGHLVIVNHLREKGADIETAVSGRHEVTALQAAAAGGHFPVVETLLDWGAYPDAEPFWFGGRSALQASAEQGDQKLVDLLLKRGAKLEKDLPARYFGRTVLQAATEKRHQHLVKYLLAVGADVCMSKEQHTPCLGGRTALQLAASNGDIELVNLFLEKGAGIGERQARLAGRTALQAAAENGHRDIVKRLVRYDKSMIDTGPSESYGRTALQAAAEGGHHAVVEFLLKEGVQNPFSPGSKYYGRTALQAAAGGGNLEIINILVKLRPPRTLSPDEIMSGVANHGGRNAIQAAAERGHLEVVKQLLQFAGGKSLPATIERPLPTSGDRIYAIEAAAAIGHEDLCKLLTGVELSIDPYSHPENEPYTRACQAASKAGHLHIYKLFRGQDLEALNAASVLTFAASNAHVEIVKLCLEDRNWPQAKMSEALCYASKRGSLPLVDLILSKQKFSQQQISYAISAAAGGNHLTIVDRLLRFNRSIDTHEIGLTEWSISALHSAAMGGYLSMCESLLERGAKLKQHATQTLMAAASCGRLDILKYLVEKLEQPAGTIADLNAALKAAAGAGHLGAVDYLLEQGADADHTGFTAHKIIQGNIVIKTITALGLASLNGHLSVVERLVGKKAHITSSAG
;
A
#
# COMPACT_ATOMS: atom_id res chain seq x y z
N MET A 1 -15.98 -15.16 -31.52
CA MET A 1 -15.76 -16.62 -31.45
C MET A 1 -15.07 -17.20 -32.70
N GLY A 2 -14.82 -16.43 -33.77
CA GLY A 2 -14.00 -16.90 -34.90
C GLY A 2 -14.70 -17.73 -35.99
N TYR A 3 -16.04 -17.83 -35.96
CA TYR A 3 -16.82 -18.51 -37.00
C TYR A 3 -17.06 -17.57 -38.20
N GLN A 4 -16.09 -17.53 -39.11
CA GLN A 4 -16.06 -16.57 -40.21
C GLN A 4 -17.17 -16.82 -41.25
N ASP A 5 -17.43 -18.09 -41.59
CA ASP A 5 -18.49 -18.46 -42.54
C ASP A 5 -19.89 -18.13 -42.01
N LEU A 6 -20.08 -18.29 -40.69
CA LEU A 6 -21.34 -17.96 -40.02
C LEU A 6 -21.58 -16.45 -40.00
N VAL A 7 -20.52 -15.65 -39.81
CA VAL A 7 -20.61 -14.18 -39.86
C VAL A 7 -20.93 -13.71 -41.27
N THR A 8 -20.31 -14.29 -42.29
CA THR A 8 -20.62 -13.97 -43.69
C THR A 8 -22.07 -14.32 -44.03
N ALA A 9 -22.56 -15.50 -43.65
CA ALA A 9 -23.95 -15.91 -43.88
C ALA A 9 -24.97 -15.00 -43.16
N LEU A 10 -24.65 -14.51 -41.96
CA LEU A 10 -25.53 -13.61 -41.21
C LEU A 10 -25.60 -12.21 -41.84
N LEU A 11 -24.49 -11.71 -42.38
CA LEU A 11 -24.42 -10.42 -43.06
C LEU A 11 -25.16 -10.46 -44.41
N GLU A 12 -25.01 -11.54 -45.17
CA GLU A 12 -25.72 -11.75 -46.44
C GLU A 12 -27.24 -11.88 -46.26
N ASN A 13 -27.70 -12.32 -45.08
CA ASN A 13 -29.12 -12.41 -44.73
C ASN A 13 -29.63 -11.18 -43.93
N GLY A 14 -28.89 -10.07 -43.94
CA GLY A 14 -29.36 -8.77 -43.47
C GLY A 14 -29.24 -8.51 -41.97
N ALA A 15 -28.30 -9.17 -41.27
CA ALA A 15 -28.02 -8.87 -39.87
C ALA A 15 -27.41 -7.46 -39.68
N ASP A 16 -27.97 -6.68 -38.76
CA ASP A 16 -27.51 -5.32 -38.44
C ASP A 16 -26.21 -5.34 -37.61
N VAL A 17 -25.12 -4.93 -38.27
CA VAL A 17 -23.77 -4.82 -37.73
C VAL A 17 -23.60 -3.81 -36.61
N ASN A 18 -24.54 -2.87 -36.45
CA ASN A 18 -24.43 -1.78 -35.49
C ASN A 18 -25.27 -2.01 -34.23
N ARG A 19 -25.90 -3.18 -34.09
CA ARG A 19 -26.72 -3.52 -32.93
C ARG A 19 -25.83 -3.73 -31.69
N LYS A 20 -25.73 -2.70 -30.85
CA LYS A 20 -24.90 -2.71 -29.63
C LYS A 20 -25.49 -3.65 -28.56
N SER A 21 -24.67 -4.58 -28.08
CA SER A 21 -24.93 -5.33 -26.85
C SER A 21 -24.68 -4.45 -25.62
N ILE A 22 -25.58 -4.53 -24.64
CA ILE A 22 -25.55 -3.72 -23.42
C ILE A 22 -24.79 -4.49 -22.32
N ARG A 23 -23.71 -3.84 -21.82
CA ARG A 23 -23.19 -3.86 -20.43
C ARG A 23 -22.19 -4.95 -19.96
N PRO A 24 -21.49 -4.70 -18.82
CA PRO A 24 -20.03 -4.71 -18.69
C PRO A 24 -19.51 -5.80 -17.71
N VAL A 25 -18.20 -5.86 -17.45
CA VAL A 25 -17.56 -6.05 -16.11
C VAL A 25 -16.05 -6.27 -16.26
N TYR A 26 -15.29 -5.61 -15.39
CA TYR A 26 -13.85 -5.78 -15.10
C TYR A 26 -13.61 -7.02 -14.22
N ASN A 27 -12.62 -7.87 -14.56
CA ASN A 27 -11.55 -8.46 -13.72
C ASN A 27 -11.12 -9.90 -14.11
N ASP A 28 -9.81 -10.14 -13.93
CA ASP A 28 -9.12 -11.42 -13.60
C ASP A 28 -8.61 -12.42 -14.67
N GLU A 29 -8.70 -12.17 -15.98
CA GLU A 29 -8.05 -13.04 -17.00
C GLU A 29 -6.66 -12.59 -17.49
N TRP A 30 -5.98 -11.67 -16.79
CA TRP A 30 -4.63 -11.23 -17.19
C TRP A 30 -3.52 -12.28 -17.00
N LYS A 31 -3.83 -13.43 -16.40
CA LYS A 31 -2.92 -14.57 -16.32
C LYS A 31 -3.01 -15.53 -17.52
N TYR A 32 -4.05 -15.43 -18.35
CA TYR A 32 -4.22 -16.31 -19.53
C TYR A 32 -3.76 -15.67 -20.84
N LEU A 33 -3.59 -14.35 -20.89
CA LEU A 33 -3.24 -13.62 -22.13
C LEU A 33 -1.74 -13.49 -22.42
N VAL A 34 -0.84 -13.93 -21.53
CA VAL A 34 0.62 -13.84 -21.75
C VAL A 34 1.17 -15.02 -22.57
N LYS A 35 0.35 -16.04 -22.89
CA LYS A 35 0.86 -17.31 -23.48
C LYS A 35 0.58 -17.59 -24.95
N ARG A 36 0.01 -16.67 -25.75
CA ARG A 36 -0.13 -16.93 -27.19
C ARG A 36 -0.12 -15.68 -28.08
N ASP A 37 1.10 -15.19 -28.27
CA ASP A 37 1.76 -14.70 -29.50
C ASP A 37 0.99 -13.92 -30.59
N ARG A 38 1.58 -12.75 -30.91
CA ARG A 38 1.76 -12.12 -32.24
C ARG A 38 0.55 -11.97 -33.17
N SER A 39 -0.15 -10.85 -33.04
CA SER A 39 -0.58 -9.97 -34.17
C SER A 39 -1.66 -9.00 -33.69
N PHE A 40 -1.26 -7.96 -32.95
CA PHE A 40 -2.17 -6.84 -32.68
C PHE A 40 -2.12 -5.90 -33.88
N GLU A 41 -2.91 -6.20 -34.93
CA GLU A 41 -3.18 -5.23 -36.00
C GLU A 41 -3.99 -4.08 -35.40
N LEU A 42 -3.32 -2.95 -35.14
CA LEU A 42 -3.95 -1.64 -34.97
C LEU A 42 -4.53 -1.19 -36.32
N LYS A 43 -5.66 -1.79 -36.74
CA LYS A 43 -6.52 -1.15 -37.73
C LYS A 43 -7.41 -0.15 -37.01
N THR A 44 -7.15 1.12 -37.34
CA THR A 44 -7.97 2.31 -37.10
C THR A 44 -8.22 2.68 -35.64
N LEU A 45 -7.24 3.38 -35.05
CA LEU A 45 -7.52 4.46 -34.10
C LEU A 45 -7.64 5.78 -34.89
N GLU A 46 -8.69 5.89 -35.72
CA GLU A 46 -9.15 7.20 -36.17
C GLU A 46 -9.97 7.82 -35.03
N PHE A 47 -9.29 8.60 -34.19
CA PHE A 47 -9.92 9.56 -33.30
C PHE A 47 -9.47 10.95 -33.76
N SER A 48 -10.46 11.76 -34.13
CA SER A 48 -10.40 12.95 -35.00
C SER A 48 -9.78 14.22 -34.40
N ASP A 49 -8.94 14.12 -33.37
CA ASP A 49 -8.37 15.30 -32.73
C ASP A 49 -6.85 15.40 -32.96
N ASN A 50 -6.46 16.31 -33.86
CA ASN A 50 -5.09 16.81 -34.02
C ASN A 50 -4.72 17.69 -32.80
N ASN A 51 -4.61 17.06 -31.63
CA ASN A 51 -4.16 17.71 -30.40
C ASN A 51 -2.77 17.15 -30.02
N SER A 52 -1.81 18.03 -29.70
CA SER A 52 -0.40 17.67 -29.48
C SER A 52 -0.21 16.58 -28.43
N VAL A 53 -1.05 16.57 -27.39
CA VAL A 53 -1.05 15.57 -26.30
C VAL A 53 -1.44 14.16 -26.79
N ALA A 54 -2.37 14.06 -27.76
CA ALA A 54 -2.81 12.77 -28.30
C ALA A 54 -1.72 12.13 -29.17
N ASN A 55 -0.99 12.94 -29.94
CA ASN A 55 0.13 12.48 -30.77
C ASN A 55 1.33 12.06 -29.92
N GLU A 56 1.61 12.75 -28.82
CA GLU A 56 2.62 12.35 -27.84
C GLU A 56 2.31 10.99 -27.20
N LEU A 57 1.06 10.76 -26.77
CA LEU A 57 0.63 9.47 -26.20
C LEU A 57 0.73 8.33 -27.20
N LYS A 58 0.36 8.57 -28.46
CA LYS A 58 0.52 7.59 -29.56
C LYS A 58 2.00 7.26 -29.77
N LEU A 59 2.86 8.26 -29.82
CA LEU A 59 4.30 8.11 -30.02
C LEU A 59 4.95 7.34 -28.86
N ASN A 60 4.71 7.75 -27.61
CA ASN A 60 5.28 7.10 -26.42
C ASN A 60 4.81 5.64 -26.28
N LYS A 61 3.54 5.35 -26.61
CA LYS A 61 3.03 3.97 -26.62
C LYS A 61 3.67 3.14 -27.74
N ALA A 62 3.84 3.70 -28.92
CA ALA A 62 4.54 3.02 -30.01
C ALA A 62 6.00 2.70 -29.65
N LEU A 63 6.68 3.62 -28.96
CA LEU A 63 8.06 3.43 -28.47
C LEU A 63 8.15 2.40 -27.32
N GLN A 64 7.14 2.29 -26.46
CA GLN A 64 7.14 1.35 -25.33
C GLN A 64 6.89 -0.11 -25.75
N TYR A 65 6.01 -0.35 -26.72
CA TYR A 65 5.47 -1.69 -27.03
C TYR A 65 6.06 -2.36 -28.29
N GLY A 66 7.04 -1.73 -28.96
CA GLY A 66 7.41 -2.11 -30.33
C GLY A 66 8.72 -2.88 -30.51
N PRO A 67 8.80 -4.20 -30.23
CA PRO A 67 9.74 -5.05 -30.94
C PRO A 67 9.06 -5.55 -32.24
N GLY A 68 9.40 -4.95 -33.38
CA GLY A 68 8.99 -5.49 -34.69
C GLY A 68 9.22 -4.55 -35.87
N VAL A 69 9.79 -5.09 -36.95
CA VAL A 69 9.93 -4.43 -38.26
C VAL A 69 8.54 -3.98 -38.72
N GLY A 70 8.31 -2.66 -38.79
CA GLY A 70 7.04 -2.08 -39.25
C GLY A 70 6.63 -0.78 -38.55
N TYR A 71 7.02 -0.59 -37.28
CA TYR A 71 6.67 0.62 -36.51
C TYR A 71 7.53 1.84 -36.83
N GLU A 72 8.71 1.65 -37.43
CA GLU A 72 9.67 2.72 -37.74
C GLU A 72 9.09 3.79 -38.67
N LYS A 73 8.30 3.39 -39.68
CA LYS A 73 7.67 4.33 -40.62
C LYS A 73 6.59 5.18 -39.93
N THR A 74 5.76 4.55 -39.09
CA THR A 74 4.72 5.24 -38.33
C THR A 74 5.32 6.18 -37.29
N ILE A 75 6.37 5.75 -36.59
CA ILE A 75 7.09 6.59 -35.63
C ILE A 75 7.79 7.76 -36.33
N SER A 76 8.44 7.52 -37.48
CA SER A 76 9.07 8.58 -38.28
C SER A 76 8.03 9.60 -38.79
N HIS A 77 6.86 9.11 -39.20
CA HIS A 77 5.75 9.95 -39.62
C HIS A 77 5.24 10.82 -38.46
N LEU A 78 4.98 10.22 -37.29
CA LEU A 78 4.55 10.95 -36.08
C LEU A 78 5.58 11.99 -35.61
N ILE A 79 6.88 11.72 -35.77
CA ILE A 79 7.95 12.67 -35.48
C ILE A 79 7.98 13.82 -36.52
N SER A 80 7.66 13.51 -37.79
CA SER A 80 7.65 14.48 -38.89
C SER A 80 6.48 15.47 -38.87
N GLU A 81 5.32 15.09 -38.32
CA GLU A 81 4.11 15.92 -38.28
C GLU A 81 4.08 16.97 -37.14
N GLY A 82 5.04 16.93 -36.22
CA GLY A 82 5.45 18.07 -35.38
C GLY A 82 4.44 18.67 -34.39
N ASP A 83 4.46 18.21 -33.13
CA ASP A 83 4.31 19.04 -31.92
C ASP A 83 4.72 18.26 -30.63
N TRP A 84 5.75 17.39 -30.74
CA TRP A 84 6.17 16.46 -29.68
C TRP A 84 7.10 17.08 -28.62
N GLN A 85 7.59 18.30 -28.85
CA GLN A 85 8.50 19.03 -27.94
C GLN A 85 7.74 19.89 -26.90
N THR A 86 6.51 20.27 -27.22
CA THR A 86 5.70 21.31 -26.55
C THR A 86 4.52 20.73 -25.76
N ALA A 87 4.15 19.47 -26.01
CA ALA A 87 3.08 18.78 -25.32
C ALA A 87 3.47 18.43 -23.87
N SER A 88 3.03 19.29 -22.96
CA SER A 88 2.59 19.01 -21.59
C SER A 88 3.32 17.88 -20.83
N LYS A 89 4.22 18.31 -19.92
CA LYS A 89 4.80 17.58 -18.76
C LYS A 89 3.77 16.90 -17.82
N VAL A 90 2.50 16.80 -18.19
CA VAL A 90 1.36 16.56 -17.31
C VAL A 90 0.85 15.12 -17.34
N ILE A 91 1.00 14.37 -18.44
CA ILE A 91 0.33 13.06 -18.58
C ILE A 91 1.30 11.88 -18.70
N ILE A 92 2.40 11.99 -19.45
CA ILE A 92 3.41 10.94 -19.59
C ILE A 92 4.75 11.52 -19.14
N ARG A 93 5.26 11.00 -18.02
CA ARG A 93 6.45 11.57 -17.35
C ARG A 93 7.77 11.12 -18.00
N ARG A 94 7.84 10.99 -19.33
CA ARG A 94 9.03 10.60 -20.12
C ARG A 94 9.02 11.24 -21.51
N THR A 95 10.19 11.65 -22.03
CA THR A 95 10.31 12.19 -23.41
C THR A 95 10.31 11.07 -24.45
N PRO A 96 9.95 11.35 -25.72
CA PRO A 96 10.12 10.40 -26.82
C PRO A 96 11.56 9.91 -26.97
N LEU A 97 12.55 10.77 -26.70
CA LEU A 97 13.96 10.40 -26.72
C LEU A 97 14.29 9.38 -25.61
N GLN A 98 13.78 9.57 -24.40
CA GLN A 98 13.97 8.62 -23.29
C GLN A 98 13.31 7.27 -23.58
N ALA A 99 12.10 7.26 -24.16
CA ALA A 99 11.41 6.03 -24.52
C ALA A 99 12.11 5.28 -25.66
N ALA A 100 12.56 5.98 -26.71
CA ALA A 100 13.36 5.40 -27.79
C ALA A 100 14.70 4.85 -27.28
N ALA A 101 15.31 5.55 -26.32
CA ALA A 101 16.55 5.15 -25.67
C ALA A 101 16.39 3.89 -24.82
N GLU A 102 15.36 3.81 -23.97
CA GLU A 102 15.03 2.64 -23.14
C GLU A 102 14.72 1.40 -23.98
N GLY A 103 14.12 1.56 -25.17
CA GLY A 103 13.81 0.49 -26.11
C GLY A 103 14.91 0.15 -27.13
N GLY A 104 16.01 0.91 -27.14
CA GLY A 104 17.18 0.62 -28.00
C GLY A 104 17.02 1.00 -29.47
N HIS A 105 16.09 1.90 -29.78
CA HIS A 105 15.74 2.25 -31.16
C HIS A 105 16.69 3.30 -31.76
N LEU A 106 17.92 2.89 -32.12
CA LEU A 106 18.97 3.79 -32.60
C LEU A 106 18.54 4.70 -33.77
N VAL A 107 17.84 4.15 -34.76
CA VAL A 107 17.36 4.93 -35.93
C VAL A 107 16.41 6.06 -35.50
N ILE A 108 15.52 5.76 -34.54
CA ILE A 108 14.58 6.74 -34.01
C ILE A 108 15.29 7.76 -33.14
N VAL A 109 16.27 7.34 -32.33
CA VAL A 109 17.12 8.24 -31.53
C VAL A 109 17.84 9.24 -32.43
N ASN A 110 18.42 8.79 -33.55
CA ASN A 110 19.05 9.66 -34.55
C ASN A 110 18.06 10.65 -35.16
N HIS A 111 16.87 10.17 -35.56
CA HIS A 111 15.86 11.02 -36.16
C HIS A 111 15.31 12.08 -35.19
N LEU A 112 15.11 11.71 -33.92
CA LEU A 112 14.70 12.66 -32.86
C LEU A 112 15.76 13.74 -32.64
N ARG A 113 17.05 13.38 -32.72
CA ARG A 113 18.15 14.35 -32.61
C ARG A 113 18.20 15.33 -33.77
N GLU A 114 18.05 14.86 -35.00
CA GLU A 114 17.96 15.72 -36.20
C GLU A 114 16.83 16.76 -36.08
N LYS A 115 15.74 16.38 -35.39
CA LYS A 115 14.59 17.25 -35.13
C LYS A 115 14.75 18.14 -33.89
N GLY A 116 15.93 18.17 -33.27
CA GLY A 116 16.25 19.08 -32.17
C GLY A 116 15.88 18.54 -30.78
N ALA A 117 15.76 17.22 -30.59
CA ALA A 117 15.59 16.65 -29.25
C ALA A 117 16.76 17.07 -28.35
N ASP A 118 16.42 17.64 -27.20
CA ASP A 118 17.39 17.94 -26.15
C ASP A 118 17.77 16.65 -25.40
N ILE A 119 19.08 16.44 -25.28
CA ILE A 119 19.70 15.24 -24.74
C ILE A 119 19.63 15.23 -23.21
N GLU A 120 19.72 16.42 -22.60
CA GLU A 120 19.79 16.61 -21.15
C GLU A 120 18.43 16.88 -20.51
N THR A 121 17.34 16.77 -21.28
CA THR A 121 16.00 16.99 -20.73
C THR A 121 15.67 15.91 -19.68
N ALA A 122 15.82 16.26 -18.41
CA ALA A 122 15.21 15.58 -17.29
C ALA A 122 13.80 16.17 -17.08
N VAL A 123 12.76 15.44 -17.48
CA VAL A 123 11.38 15.90 -17.28
C VAL A 123 11.09 15.92 -15.79
N SER A 124 10.70 17.09 -15.27
CA SER A 124 10.28 17.29 -13.88
C SER A 124 9.16 16.32 -13.51
N GLY A 125 9.39 15.40 -12.56
CA GLY A 125 8.42 14.33 -12.29
C GLY A 125 8.89 13.24 -11.33
N ARG A 126 8.23 12.08 -11.38
CA ARG A 126 8.49 10.95 -10.45
C ARG A 126 9.70 10.09 -10.87
N HIS A 127 10.32 10.40 -12.00
CA HIS A 127 11.51 9.72 -12.53
C HIS A 127 12.27 10.75 -13.40
N GLU A 128 13.01 11.66 -12.76
CA GLU A 128 13.96 12.54 -13.47
C GLU A 128 15.09 11.66 -14.02
N VAL A 129 14.89 11.12 -15.22
CA VAL A 129 15.80 10.17 -15.86
C VAL A 129 16.24 10.73 -17.20
N THR A 130 17.54 10.75 -17.49
CA THR A 130 18.05 11.21 -18.79
C THR A 130 17.90 10.13 -19.87
N ALA A 131 17.98 10.50 -21.15
CA ALA A 131 17.99 9.51 -22.22
C ALA A 131 19.16 8.53 -22.09
N LEU A 132 20.31 8.99 -21.58
CA LEU A 132 21.48 8.16 -21.31
C LEU A 132 21.22 7.13 -20.21
N GLN A 133 20.64 7.56 -19.08
CA GLN A 133 20.26 6.66 -17.98
C GLN A 133 19.21 5.62 -18.44
N ALA A 134 18.26 6.03 -19.30
CA ALA A 134 17.26 5.13 -19.89
C ALA A 134 17.88 4.09 -20.85
N ALA A 135 18.77 4.51 -21.76
CA ALA A 135 19.50 3.60 -22.64
C ALA A 135 20.37 2.61 -21.87
N ALA A 136 21.03 3.08 -20.80
CA ALA A 136 21.84 2.22 -19.94
C ALA A 136 20.99 1.21 -19.15
N ALA A 137 19.79 1.61 -18.70
CA ALA A 137 18.85 0.71 -18.05
C ALA A 137 18.33 -0.38 -19.00
N GLY A 138 18.16 -0.07 -20.30
CA GLY A 138 17.82 -1.04 -21.35
C GLY A 138 18.99 -1.90 -21.84
N GLY A 139 20.24 -1.57 -21.49
CA GLY A 139 21.44 -2.28 -21.95
C GLY A 139 21.77 -2.07 -23.44
N HIS A 140 21.39 -0.92 -24.01
CA HIS A 140 21.51 -0.67 -25.44
C HIS A 140 22.81 0.05 -25.81
N PHE A 141 23.91 -0.70 -25.92
CA PHE A 141 25.25 -0.17 -26.21
C PHE A 141 25.31 0.84 -27.36
N PRO A 142 24.74 0.57 -28.57
CA PRO A 142 24.86 1.52 -29.68
C PRO A 142 24.16 2.86 -29.41
N VAL A 143 23.07 2.83 -28.64
CA VAL A 143 22.35 4.05 -28.26
C VAL A 143 23.13 4.81 -27.20
N VAL A 144 23.71 4.13 -26.20
CA VAL A 144 24.56 4.75 -25.19
C VAL A 144 25.79 5.41 -25.82
N GLU A 145 26.47 4.72 -26.74
CA GLU A 145 27.62 5.26 -27.48
C GLU A 145 27.24 6.52 -28.25
N THR A 146 26.14 6.48 -28.99
CA THR A 146 25.63 7.62 -29.78
C THR A 146 25.26 8.81 -28.89
N LEU A 147 24.60 8.58 -27.75
CA LEU A 147 24.25 9.66 -26.82
C LEU A 147 25.50 10.31 -26.22
N LEU A 148 26.53 9.52 -25.89
CA LEU A 148 27.82 10.03 -25.39
C LEU A 148 28.60 10.80 -26.48
N ASP A 149 28.52 10.38 -27.74
CA ASP A 149 29.10 11.11 -28.89
C ASP A 149 28.46 12.48 -29.09
N TRP A 150 27.17 12.61 -28.77
CA TRP A 150 26.48 13.90 -28.80
C TRP A 150 26.71 14.76 -27.56
N GLY A 151 27.55 14.32 -26.63
CA GLY A 151 27.91 15.06 -25.43
C GLY A 151 26.97 14.86 -24.23
N ALA A 152 26.19 13.76 -24.19
CA ALA A 152 25.41 13.43 -23.00
C ALA A 152 26.30 13.34 -21.75
N TYR A 153 25.88 13.96 -20.65
CA TYR A 153 26.64 13.99 -19.41
C TYR A 153 26.54 12.63 -18.68
N PRO A 154 27.64 11.87 -18.51
CA PRO A 154 27.59 10.52 -17.97
C PRO A 154 27.29 10.45 -16.46
N ASP A 155 27.65 11.52 -15.73
CA ASP A 155 27.49 11.62 -14.27
C ASP A 155 26.18 12.35 -13.89
N ALA A 156 25.15 12.30 -14.73
CA ALA A 156 23.84 12.87 -14.43
C ALA A 156 23.30 12.29 -13.12
N GLU A 157 22.85 13.16 -12.21
CA GLU A 157 22.42 12.76 -10.88
C GLU A 157 21.22 11.78 -10.96
N PRO A 158 21.22 10.72 -10.13
CA PRO A 158 20.08 9.82 -10.07
C PRO A 158 18.90 10.52 -9.40
N PHE A 159 17.69 10.24 -9.90
CA PHE A 159 16.46 10.65 -9.21
C PHE A 159 16.47 10.25 -7.73
N TRP A 160 16.09 11.19 -6.85
CA TRP A 160 16.24 11.07 -5.40
C TRP A 160 15.56 9.84 -4.77
N PHE A 161 14.59 9.20 -5.44
CA PHE A 161 13.91 7.98 -4.99
C PHE A 161 14.12 6.80 -5.95
N GLY A 162 15.08 5.93 -5.64
CA GLY A 162 15.37 4.72 -6.41
C GLY A 162 15.92 4.96 -7.82
N GLY A 163 16.36 6.19 -8.12
CA GLY A 163 17.02 6.54 -9.37
C GLY A 163 18.39 5.89 -9.50
N ARG A 164 18.90 5.85 -10.73
CA ARG A 164 20.19 5.26 -11.09
C ARG A 164 20.94 6.19 -12.03
N SER A 165 22.24 6.35 -11.82
CA SER A 165 23.13 6.86 -12.86
C SER A 165 23.20 5.86 -14.04
N ALA A 166 23.73 6.32 -15.18
CA ALA A 166 23.98 5.42 -16.30
C ALA A 166 24.95 4.29 -15.91
N LEU A 167 25.93 4.57 -15.04
CA LEU A 167 26.92 3.60 -14.56
C LEU A 167 26.27 2.55 -13.63
N GLN A 168 25.40 2.97 -12.71
CA GLN A 168 24.62 2.08 -11.84
C GLN A 168 23.69 1.18 -12.64
N ALA A 169 22.97 1.75 -13.62
CA ALA A 169 22.07 1.00 -14.48
C ALA A 169 22.82 -0.06 -15.31
N SER A 170 23.96 0.31 -15.90
CA SER A 170 24.86 -0.60 -16.62
C SER A 170 25.34 -1.75 -15.72
N ALA A 171 25.66 -1.44 -14.47
CA ALA A 171 26.11 -2.42 -13.50
C ALA A 171 25.00 -3.37 -13.02
N GLU A 172 23.75 -2.91 -12.94
CA GLU A 172 22.62 -3.83 -12.70
C GLU A 172 22.41 -4.81 -13.85
N GLN A 173 22.65 -4.39 -15.09
CA GLN A 173 22.57 -5.27 -16.26
C GLN A 173 23.76 -6.24 -16.37
N GLY A 174 24.88 -5.94 -15.70
CA GLY A 174 26.10 -6.75 -15.79
C GLY A 174 26.88 -6.52 -17.09
N ASP A 175 26.57 -5.45 -17.83
CA ASP A 175 27.22 -5.15 -19.10
C ASP A 175 28.57 -4.44 -18.85
N GLN A 176 29.63 -5.24 -18.76
CA GLN A 176 30.99 -4.74 -18.59
C GLN A 176 31.43 -3.82 -19.74
N LYS A 177 30.94 -4.03 -20.97
CA LYS A 177 31.31 -3.18 -22.12
C LYS A 177 30.71 -1.79 -21.96
N LEU A 178 29.46 -1.71 -21.51
CA LEU A 178 28.78 -0.46 -21.25
C LEU A 178 29.44 0.31 -20.10
N VAL A 179 29.82 -0.40 -19.03
CA VAL A 179 30.58 0.18 -17.91
C VAL A 179 31.93 0.72 -18.39
N ASP A 180 32.69 -0.04 -19.18
CA ASP A 180 33.98 0.40 -19.74
C ASP A 180 33.82 1.62 -20.66
N LEU A 181 32.79 1.64 -21.52
CA LEU A 181 32.47 2.79 -22.36
C LEU A 181 32.19 4.04 -21.52
N LEU A 182 31.32 3.95 -20.51
CA LEU A 182 30.97 5.08 -19.66
C LEU A 182 32.19 5.62 -18.90
N LEU A 183 33.03 4.75 -18.34
CA LEU A 183 34.27 5.14 -17.66
C LEU A 183 35.26 5.83 -18.63
N LYS A 184 35.43 5.30 -19.85
CA LYS A 184 36.24 5.93 -20.90
C LYS A 184 35.72 7.30 -21.34
N ARG A 185 34.40 7.50 -21.31
CA ARG A 185 33.73 8.77 -21.64
C ARG A 185 33.61 9.71 -20.43
N GLY A 186 34.32 9.43 -19.33
CA GLY A 186 34.49 10.36 -18.22
C GLY A 186 33.50 10.18 -17.07
N ALA A 187 32.74 9.08 -17.03
CA ALA A 187 31.94 8.73 -15.85
C ALA A 187 32.85 8.51 -14.65
N LYS A 188 32.55 9.15 -13.52
CA LYS A 188 33.38 9.10 -12.31
C LYS A 188 32.77 8.16 -11.28
N LEU A 189 33.47 7.05 -11.04
CA LEU A 189 33.09 6.04 -10.06
C LEU A 189 32.90 6.60 -8.64
N GLU A 190 33.70 7.60 -8.24
CA GLU A 190 33.58 8.27 -6.93
C GLU A 190 32.40 9.25 -6.84
N LYS A 191 31.93 9.79 -7.97
CA LYS A 191 30.76 10.67 -8.05
C LYS A 191 29.45 9.91 -8.21
N ASP A 192 29.52 8.60 -8.43
CA ASP A 192 28.38 7.70 -8.52
C ASP A 192 27.71 7.50 -7.15
N LEU A 193 27.17 8.59 -6.61
CA LEU A 193 26.48 8.56 -5.34
C LEU A 193 25.10 7.89 -5.54
N PRO A 194 24.68 7.04 -4.58
CA PRO A 194 23.36 6.44 -4.62
C PRO A 194 22.27 7.52 -4.46
N ALA A 195 21.11 7.30 -5.08
CA ALA A 195 19.90 8.05 -4.79
C ALA A 195 19.61 8.10 -3.28
N ARG A 196 19.07 9.23 -2.80
CA ARG A 196 18.77 9.48 -1.37
C ARG A 196 17.94 8.38 -0.71
N TYR A 197 17.00 7.78 -1.44
CA TYR A 197 16.23 6.63 -0.99
C TYR A 197 16.42 5.46 -1.95
N PHE A 198 16.67 4.27 -1.40
CA PHE A 198 16.84 3.01 -2.14
C PHE A 198 17.96 3.01 -3.19
N GLY A 199 18.84 4.02 -3.21
CA GLY A 199 19.98 4.06 -4.11
C GLY A 199 21.05 3.03 -3.76
N ARG A 200 21.87 2.69 -4.76
CA ARG A 200 23.00 1.75 -4.65
C ARG A 200 24.19 2.30 -5.40
N THR A 201 25.40 2.05 -4.91
CA THR A 201 26.61 2.31 -5.70
C THR A 201 26.72 1.32 -6.86
N VAL A 202 27.53 1.62 -7.88
CA VAL A 202 27.86 0.67 -8.97
C VAL A 202 28.25 -0.72 -8.43
N LEU A 203 29.11 -0.76 -7.41
CA LEU A 203 29.59 -2.01 -6.81
C LEU A 203 28.46 -2.78 -6.12
N GLN A 204 27.60 -2.08 -5.38
CA GLN A 204 26.44 -2.68 -4.73
C GLN A 204 25.44 -3.22 -5.77
N ALA A 205 25.16 -2.46 -6.83
CA ALA A 205 24.28 -2.87 -7.92
C ALA A 205 24.77 -4.16 -8.61
N ALA A 206 26.05 -4.21 -9.00
CA ALA A 206 26.65 -5.40 -9.59
C ALA A 206 26.62 -6.61 -8.64
N THR A 207 26.88 -6.38 -7.34
CA THR A 207 26.89 -7.44 -6.32
C THR A 207 25.50 -8.01 -6.08
N GLU A 208 24.49 -7.15 -5.95
CA GLU A 208 23.10 -7.59 -5.75
C GLU A 208 22.62 -8.48 -6.89
N LYS A 209 22.94 -8.09 -8.13
CA LYS A 209 22.58 -8.82 -9.35
C LYS A 209 23.48 -10.02 -9.63
N ARG A 210 24.44 -10.32 -8.74
CA ARG A 210 25.36 -11.47 -8.80
C ARG A 210 26.29 -11.46 -10.02
N HIS A 211 26.66 -10.28 -10.51
CA HIS A 211 27.58 -10.12 -11.64
C HIS A 211 29.05 -10.20 -11.18
N GLN A 212 29.49 -11.39 -10.77
CA GLN A 212 30.81 -11.62 -10.16
C GLN A 212 31.99 -11.08 -10.99
N HIS A 213 31.97 -11.31 -12.30
CA HIS A 213 33.01 -10.80 -13.21
C HIS A 213 33.06 -9.28 -13.21
N LEU A 214 31.90 -8.62 -13.22
CA LEU A 214 31.80 -7.18 -13.17
C LEU A 214 32.26 -6.63 -11.82
N VAL A 215 31.92 -7.30 -10.70
CA VAL A 215 32.42 -6.92 -9.37
C VAL A 215 33.94 -6.97 -9.33
N LYS A 216 34.56 -8.06 -9.80
CA LYS A 216 36.03 -8.21 -9.88
C LYS A 216 36.66 -7.09 -10.74
N TYR A 217 36.03 -6.74 -11.86
CA TYR A 217 36.45 -5.64 -12.73
C TYR A 217 36.34 -4.27 -12.04
N LEU A 218 35.20 -3.94 -11.44
CA LEU A 218 34.97 -2.67 -10.75
C LEU A 218 35.99 -2.44 -9.64
N LEU A 219 36.32 -3.48 -8.86
CA LEU A 219 37.36 -3.40 -7.84
C LEU A 219 38.76 -3.16 -8.42
N ALA A 220 39.07 -3.72 -9.59
CA ALA A 220 40.34 -3.49 -10.27
C ALA A 220 40.46 -2.05 -10.80
N VAL A 221 39.34 -1.43 -11.19
CA VAL A 221 39.28 -0.03 -11.64
C VAL A 221 39.17 0.96 -10.46
N GLY A 222 39.21 0.48 -9.22
CA GLY A 222 39.28 1.32 -8.02
C GLY A 222 37.93 1.62 -7.36
N ALA A 223 36.91 0.78 -7.56
CA ALA A 223 35.66 0.89 -6.80
C ALA A 223 35.93 0.74 -5.30
N ASP A 224 35.50 1.73 -4.51
CA ASP A 224 35.60 1.65 -3.07
C ASP A 224 34.56 0.66 -2.50
N VAL A 225 35.09 -0.33 -1.77
CA VAL A 225 34.34 -1.41 -1.11
C VAL A 225 33.54 -0.90 0.08
N CYS A 226 34.03 0.15 0.73
CA CYS A 226 33.55 0.66 2.00
C CYS A 226 32.70 1.93 1.86
N MET A 227 32.22 2.27 0.66
CA MET A 227 31.41 3.48 0.42
C MET A 227 30.21 3.58 1.37
N SER A 228 30.37 4.34 2.46
CA SER A 228 29.35 4.65 3.46
C SER A 228 29.48 6.11 3.91
N LYS A 229 29.19 7.08 3.03
CA LYS A 229 29.12 8.48 3.47
C LYS A 229 27.89 8.68 4.38
N GLU A 230 28.12 9.19 5.59
CA GLU A 230 27.12 9.44 6.64
C GLU A 230 25.89 10.23 6.17
N GLN A 231 26.06 11.11 5.17
CA GLN A 231 24.98 11.95 4.63
C GLN A 231 23.97 11.18 3.77
N HIS A 232 24.25 9.92 3.41
CA HIS A 232 23.41 9.08 2.52
C HIS A 232 23.08 7.71 3.12
N THR A 233 23.29 7.51 4.43
CA THR A 233 22.84 6.31 5.15
C THR A 233 21.32 6.23 5.04
N PRO A 234 20.76 5.30 4.24
CA PRO A 234 19.32 5.27 4.02
C PRO A 234 18.60 4.94 5.32
N CYS A 235 17.48 5.61 5.57
CA CYS A 235 16.66 5.34 6.75
C CYS A 235 16.21 3.87 6.80
N LEU A 236 16.03 3.22 5.63
CA LEU A 236 15.63 1.83 5.46
C LEU A 236 16.31 1.21 4.24
N GLY A 237 16.73 -0.06 4.31
CA GLY A 237 17.07 -0.88 3.13
C GLY A 237 18.49 -0.74 2.56
N GLY A 238 19.35 0.12 3.13
CA GLY A 238 20.76 0.21 2.75
C GLY A 238 21.54 -1.07 3.06
N ARG A 239 22.38 -1.49 2.11
CA ARG A 239 23.23 -2.67 2.26
C ARG A 239 24.62 -2.45 1.67
N THR A 240 25.66 -2.84 2.40
CA THR A 240 27.03 -2.82 1.88
C THR A 240 27.23 -3.91 0.83
N ALA A 241 28.27 -3.80 0.00
CA ALA A 241 28.60 -4.85 -0.97
C ALA A 241 28.85 -6.21 -0.26
N LEU A 242 29.52 -6.20 0.90
CA LEU A 242 29.72 -7.41 1.71
C LEU A 242 28.39 -7.99 2.22
N GLN A 243 27.46 -7.15 2.69
CA GLN A 243 26.13 -7.62 3.13
C GLN A 243 25.31 -8.23 1.97
N LEU A 244 25.44 -7.66 0.76
CA LEU A 244 24.79 -8.20 -0.44
C LEU A 244 25.40 -9.56 -0.85
N ALA A 245 26.73 -9.67 -0.91
CA ALA A 245 27.40 -10.95 -1.19
C ALA A 245 27.05 -12.01 -0.16
N ALA A 246 27.03 -11.64 1.13
CA ALA A 246 26.62 -12.50 2.22
C ALA A 246 25.16 -12.96 2.09
N SER A 247 24.23 -12.06 1.74
CA SER A 247 22.82 -12.40 1.47
C SER A 247 22.69 -13.32 0.25
N ASN A 248 23.53 -13.12 -0.76
CA ASN A 248 23.53 -13.86 -2.01
C ASN A 248 24.18 -15.23 -1.91
N GLY A 249 24.87 -15.58 -0.83
CA GLY A 249 25.53 -16.89 -0.73
C GLY A 249 26.86 -16.96 -1.50
N ASP A 250 27.41 -15.83 -1.90
CA ASP A 250 28.60 -15.76 -2.74
C ASP A 250 29.88 -15.74 -1.89
N ILE A 251 30.41 -16.92 -1.55
CA ILE A 251 31.60 -17.06 -0.71
C ILE A 251 32.86 -16.46 -1.36
N GLU A 252 32.96 -16.49 -2.69
CA GLU A 252 34.08 -15.90 -3.42
C GLU A 252 34.09 -14.39 -3.26
N LEU A 253 32.95 -13.73 -3.50
CA LEU A 253 32.84 -12.29 -3.31
C LEU A 253 32.99 -11.88 -1.85
N VAL A 254 32.49 -12.69 -0.90
CA VAL A 254 32.74 -12.47 0.52
C VAL A 254 34.24 -12.47 0.82
N ASN A 255 34.99 -13.46 0.34
CA ASN A 255 36.44 -13.52 0.54
C ASN A 255 37.15 -12.33 -0.09
N LEU A 256 36.79 -12.01 -1.33
CA LEU A 256 37.36 -10.88 -2.06
C LEU A 256 37.12 -9.54 -1.34
N PHE A 257 35.91 -9.30 -0.85
CA PHE A 257 35.60 -8.08 -0.12
C PHE A 257 36.33 -8.00 1.23
N LEU A 258 36.48 -9.11 1.95
CA LEU A 258 37.28 -9.16 3.18
C LEU A 258 38.76 -8.86 2.90
N GLU A 259 39.32 -9.44 1.83
CA GLU A 259 40.71 -9.16 1.37
C GLU A 259 40.92 -7.69 1.01
N LYS A 260 39.88 -7.03 0.48
CA LYS A 260 39.87 -5.59 0.16
C LYS A 260 39.51 -4.69 1.35
N GLY A 261 39.41 -5.23 2.56
CA GLY A 261 39.21 -4.46 3.79
C GLY A 261 37.77 -4.04 4.06
N ALA A 262 36.77 -4.76 3.55
CA ALA A 262 35.36 -4.48 3.82
C ALA A 262 35.05 -4.50 5.33
N GLY A 263 34.37 -3.45 5.81
CA GLY A 263 33.84 -3.39 7.17
C GLY A 263 32.77 -4.46 7.41
N ILE A 264 32.99 -5.32 8.41
CA ILE A 264 32.10 -6.44 8.77
C ILE A 264 30.99 -6.05 9.76
N GLY A 265 31.25 -5.03 10.59
CA GLY A 265 30.37 -4.53 11.66
C GLY A 265 29.33 -3.51 11.21
N GLU A 266 29.40 -3.09 9.94
CA GLU A 266 28.59 -2.02 9.39
C GLU A 266 27.09 -2.34 9.41
N ARG A 267 26.28 -1.31 9.66
CA ARG A 267 24.81 -1.34 9.56
C ARG A 267 24.34 -0.13 8.76
N GLN A 268 24.42 -0.25 7.44
CA GLN A 268 24.16 0.88 6.54
C GLN A 268 22.72 1.43 6.61
N ALA A 269 21.75 0.70 7.18
CA ALA A 269 20.42 1.22 7.44
C ALA A 269 20.19 1.51 8.93
N ARG A 270 19.65 2.69 9.25
CA ARG A 270 19.30 3.06 10.64
C ARG A 270 18.20 2.15 11.21
N LEU A 271 17.17 1.85 10.41
CA LEU A 271 16.08 0.94 10.78
C LEU A 271 16.27 -0.41 10.10
N ALA A 272 16.11 -1.51 10.85
CA ALA A 272 16.30 -2.88 10.38
C ALA A 272 17.65 -3.14 9.67
N GLY A 273 18.68 -2.37 10.02
CA GLY A 273 20.05 -2.57 9.54
C GLY A 273 20.60 -3.92 9.99
N ARG A 274 21.28 -4.62 9.08
CA ARG A 274 21.83 -5.95 9.31
C ARG A 274 23.33 -5.97 9.01
N THR A 275 24.11 -6.69 9.81
CA THR A 275 25.52 -7.00 9.49
C THR A 275 25.61 -8.06 8.40
N ALA A 276 26.79 -8.26 7.82
CA ALA A 276 27.02 -9.33 6.85
C ALA A 276 26.73 -10.72 7.45
N LEU A 277 27.09 -10.92 8.73
CA LEU A 277 26.80 -12.17 9.44
C LEU A 277 25.29 -12.40 9.59
N GLN A 278 24.54 -11.37 9.97
CA GLN A 278 23.09 -11.44 10.09
C GLN A 278 22.42 -11.74 8.74
N ALA A 279 22.88 -11.13 7.65
CA ALA A 279 22.38 -11.38 6.30
C ALA A 279 22.67 -12.81 5.81
N ALA A 280 23.88 -13.35 6.05
CA ALA A 280 24.23 -14.73 5.73
C ALA A 280 23.39 -15.72 6.55
N ALA A 281 23.19 -15.43 7.84
CA ALA A 281 22.42 -16.27 8.74
C ALA A 281 20.93 -16.34 8.36
N GLU A 282 20.33 -15.22 7.96
CA GLU A 282 18.94 -15.15 7.48
C GLU A 282 18.68 -16.00 6.23
N ASN A 283 19.68 -16.10 5.35
CA ASN A 283 19.57 -16.86 4.10
C ASN A 283 20.21 -18.27 4.19
N GLY A 284 20.70 -18.68 5.36
CA GLY A 284 21.17 -20.05 5.59
C GLY A 284 22.56 -20.36 5.05
N HIS A 285 23.34 -19.34 4.69
CA HIS A 285 24.65 -19.51 4.05
C HIS A 285 25.73 -19.90 5.07
N ARG A 286 25.69 -21.16 5.50
CA ARG A 286 26.53 -21.70 6.59
C ARG A 286 28.03 -21.47 6.40
N ASP A 287 28.55 -21.62 5.18
CA ASP A 287 29.98 -21.48 4.94
C ASP A 287 30.44 -20.03 5.00
N ILE A 288 29.58 -19.08 4.60
CA ILE A 288 29.80 -17.65 4.80
C ILE A 288 29.72 -17.31 6.29
N VAL A 289 28.75 -17.84 7.03
CA VAL A 289 28.67 -17.67 8.50
C VAL A 289 29.96 -18.14 9.17
N LYS A 290 30.45 -19.35 8.84
CA LYS A 290 31.72 -19.87 9.35
C LYS A 290 32.89 -18.96 8.97
N ARG A 291 32.94 -18.47 7.73
CA ARG A 291 34.02 -17.60 7.26
C ARG A 291 34.05 -16.28 8.01
N LEU A 292 32.90 -15.61 8.16
CA LEU A 292 32.79 -14.34 8.88
C LEU A 292 33.11 -14.49 10.37
N VAL A 293 32.64 -15.56 11.03
CA VAL A 293 32.94 -15.83 12.44
C VAL A 293 34.43 -16.16 12.66
N ARG A 294 35.07 -16.87 11.72
CA ARG A 294 36.52 -17.12 11.78
C ARG A 294 37.35 -15.87 11.53
N TYR A 295 36.83 -14.94 10.72
CA TYR A 295 37.48 -13.67 10.45
C TYR A 295 37.44 -12.77 11.69
N ASP A 296 36.29 -12.67 12.36
CA ASP A 296 36.14 -11.99 13.64
C ASP A 296 35.04 -12.65 14.48
N LYS A 297 35.42 -13.28 15.59
CA LYS A 297 34.50 -14.00 16.46
C LYS A 297 33.56 -13.06 17.23
N SER A 298 33.94 -11.79 17.45
CA SER A 298 33.10 -10.80 18.14
C SER A 298 31.82 -10.48 17.36
N MET A 299 31.77 -10.84 16.07
CA MET A 299 30.61 -10.62 15.21
C MET A 299 29.37 -11.43 15.61
N ILE A 300 29.54 -12.53 16.37
CA ILE A 300 28.42 -13.37 16.82
C ILE A 300 27.45 -12.58 17.69
N ASP A 301 27.99 -11.79 18.63
CA ASP A 301 27.23 -11.06 19.64
C ASP A 301 26.99 -9.60 19.26
N THR A 302 27.24 -9.20 18.01
CA THR A 302 27.00 -7.80 17.62
C THR A 302 25.51 -7.48 17.72
N GLY A 303 25.18 -6.60 18.67
CA GLY A 303 23.81 -6.18 18.96
C GLY A 303 23.08 -5.70 17.70
N PRO A 304 21.78 -5.94 17.56
CA PRO A 304 21.10 -5.59 16.33
C PRO A 304 20.69 -4.09 16.31
N SER A 305 20.07 -3.63 15.21
CA SER A 305 19.55 -2.26 15.15
C SER A 305 18.52 -1.99 16.26
N GLU A 306 18.43 -0.73 16.71
CA GLU A 306 17.58 -0.31 17.84
C GLU A 306 16.10 -0.69 17.66
N SER A 307 15.59 -0.66 16.42
CA SER A 307 14.24 -1.08 16.05
C SER A 307 14.28 -2.18 14.98
N TYR A 308 13.40 -3.18 15.12
CA TYR A 308 13.24 -4.33 14.22
C TYR A 308 14.53 -5.14 13.96
N GLY A 309 15.56 -4.93 14.77
CA GLY A 309 16.84 -5.58 14.61
C GLY A 309 16.81 -7.03 15.08
N ARG A 310 17.60 -7.89 14.42
CA ARG A 310 17.76 -9.31 14.77
C ARG A 310 19.24 -9.68 14.90
N THR A 311 19.58 -10.50 15.88
CA THR A 311 20.90 -11.15 15.95
C THR A 311 21.03 -12.20 14.84
N ALA A 312 22.25 -12.66 14.55
CA ALA A 312 22.47 -13.70 13.55
C ALA A 312 21.72 -15.00 13.91
N LEU A 313 21.70 -15.35 15.21
CA LEU A 313 20.95 -16.51 15.70
C LEU A 313 19.44 -16.35 15.47
N GLN A 314 18.86 -15.19 15.77
CA GLN A 314 17.43 -14.92 15.56
C GLN A 314 17.07 -14.95 14.08
N ALA A 315 17.92 -14.39 13.22
CA ALA A 315 17.72 -14.41 11.77
C ALA A 315 17.75 -15.84 11.20
N ALA A 316 18.72 -16.67 11.62
CA ALA A 316 18.78 -18.08 11.24
C ALA A 316 17.59 -18.88 11.80
N ALA A 317 17.17 -18.56 13.02
CA ALA A 317 16.03 -19.20 13.68
C ALA A 317 14.70 -18.91 12.95
N GLU A 318 14.46 -17.68 12.51
CA GLU A 318 13.28 -17.32 11.70
C GLU A 318 13.31 -17.99 10.32
N GLY A 319 14.49 -18.05 9.68
CA GLY A 319 14.67 -18.64 8.35
C GLY A 319 14.71 -20.16 8.29
N GLY A 320 14.74 -20.87 9.43
CA GLY A 320 14.75 -22.35 9.45
C GLY A 320 16.13 -22.99 9.25
N HIS A 321 17.20 -22.21 9.39
CA HIS A 321 18.56 -22.65 9.08
C HIS A 321 19.25 -23.37 10.25
N HIS A 322 18.81 -24.59 10.57
CA HIS A 322 19.28 -25.36 11.72
C HIS A 322 20.81 -25.52 11.78
N ALA A 323 21.47 -25.76 10.64
CA ALA A 323 22.93 -25.94 10.59
C ALA A 323 23.73 -24.65 10.90
N VAL A 324 23.11 -23.48 10.67
CA VAL A 324 23.64 -22.18 11.09
C VAL A 324 23.40 -21.98 12.58
N VAL A 325 22.20 -22.29 13.07
CA VAL A 325 21.84 -22.21 14.49
C VAL A 325 22.78 -23.06 15.34
N GLU A 326 22.98 -24.34 15.00
CA GLU A 326 23.89 -25.24 15.73
C GLU A 326 25.32 -24.70 15.76
N PHE A 327 25.79 -24.17 14.63
CA PHE A 327 27.13 -23.59 14.54
C PHE A 327 27.27 -22.36 15.44
N LEU A 328 26.34 -21.41 15.37
CA LEU A 328 26.37 -20.21 16.21
C LEU A 328 26.30 -20.54 17.70
N LEU A 329 25.43 -21.48 18.09
CA LEU A 329 25.32 -21.93 19.49
C LEU A 329 26.61 -22.61 19.97
N LYS A 330 27.25 -23.43 19.13
CA LYS A 330 28.54 -24.06 19.44
C LYS A 330 29.68 -23.04 19.62
N GLU A 331 29.66 -21.95 18.85
CA GLU A 331 30.70 -20.92 18.91
C GLU A 331 30.54 -19.97 20.12
N GLY A 332 29.44 -20.08 20.88
CA GLY A 332 29.29 -19.45 22.20
C GLY A 332 28.45 -18.18 22.22
N VAL A 333 27.29 -18.15 21.54
CA VAL A 333 26.29 -17.06 21.70
C VAL A 333 26.00 -16.84 23.19
N GLN A 334 26.22 -15.61 23.67
CA GLN A 334 26.14 -15.31 25.11
C GLN A 334 24.75 -15.52 25.70
N ASN A 335 23.69 -15.11 24.98
CA ASN A 335 22.32 -15.31 25.42
C ASN A 335 21.36 -15.54 24.24
N PRO A 336 21.02 -16.80 23.91
CA PRO A 336 20.11 -17.12 22.81
C PRO A 336 18.64 -16.72 23.08
N PHE A 337 18.31 -16.38 24.32
CA PHE A 337 16.94 -16.06 24.78
C PHE A 337 16.71 -14.57 25.04
N SER A 338 17.69 -13.70 24.78
CA SER A 338 17.47 -12.24 24.85
C SER A 338 16.70 -11.74 23.63
N PRO A 339 15.78 -10.77 23.77
CA PRO A 339 15.30 -10.01 22.62
C PRO A 339 16.49 -9.35 21.92
N GLY A 340 16.50 -9.40 20.59
CA GLY A 340 17.54 -8.75 19.80
C GLY A 340 17.52 -7.24 20.01
N SER A 341 16.39 -6.59 19.70
CA SER A 341 16.25 -5.13 19.74
C SER A 341 15.37 -4.66 20.90
N LYS A 342 15.58 -3.41 21.33
CA LYS A 342 14.79 -2.75 22.37
C LYS A 342 13.33 -2.58 21.98
N TYR A 343 13.05 -2.34 20.70
CA TYR A 343 11.71 -2.19 20.16
C TYR A 343 11.41 -3.27 19.12
N TYR A 344 10.24 -3.94 19.22
CA TYR A 344 9.78 -5.02 18.33
C TYR A 344 10.74 -6.22 18.18
N GLY A 345 11.74 -6.34 19.06
CA GLY A 345 12.68 -7.46 19.11
C GLY A 345 12.01 -8.76 19.52
N ARG A 346 12.62 -9.87 19.08
CA ARG A 346 12.19 -11.24 19.37
C ARG A 346 13.36 -12.07 19.87
N THR A 347 13.09 -13.07 20.70
CA THR A 347 14.08 -14.10 21.07
C THR A 347 14.28 -15.09 19.93
N ALA A 348 15.35 -15.89 19.95
CA ALA A 348 15.54 -16.93 18.93
C ALA A 348 14.41 -17.97 18.95
N LEU A 349 13.86 -18.27 20.11
CA LEU A 349 12.71 -19.16 20.27
C LEU A 349 11.44 -18.57 19.62
N GLN A 350 11.15 -17.28 19.86
CA GLN A 350 10.02 -16.58 19.24
C GLN A 350 10.17 -16.50 17.72
N ALA A 351 11.40 -16.27 17.23
CA ALA A 351 11.74 -16.26 15.81
C ALA A 351 11.52 -17.64 15.17
N ALA A 352 12.03 -18.72 15.78
CA ALA A 352 11.81 -20.08 15.32
C ALA A 352 10.32 -20.46 15.33
N ALA A 353 9.59 -20.03 16.36
CA ALA A 353 8.17 -20.31 16.51
C ALA A 353 7.33 -19.61 15.43
N GLY A 354 7.59 -18.32 15.16
CA GLY A 354 6.95 -17.60 14.05
C GLY A 354 7.35 -18.12 12.66
N GLY A 355 8.57 -18.65 12.52
CA GLY A 355 9.03 -19.30 11.30
C GLY A 355 8.52 -20.72 11.07
N GLY A 356 7.91 -21.36 12.08
CA GLY A 356 7.43 -22.75 11.98
C GLY A 356 8.53 -23.81 12.16
N ASN A 357 9.68 -23.44 12.71
CA ASN A 357 10.91 -24.23 12.64
C ASN A 357 11.07 -25.17 13.86
N LEU A 358 10.35 -26.30 13.86
CA LEU A 358 10.38 -27.31 14.93
C LEU A 358 11.78 -27.80 15.29
N GLU A 359 12.62 -28.08 14.29
CA GLU A 359 13.97 -28.59 14.54
C GLU A 359 14.83 -27.59 15.31
N ILE A 360 14.67 -26.30 15.02
CA ILE A 360 15.39 -25.23 15.73
C ILE A 360 14.88 -25.10 17.16
N ILE A 361 13.56 -25.23 17.38
CA ILE A 361 12.99 -25.25 18.72
C ILE A 361 13.58 -26.42 19.52
N ASN A 362 13.65 -27.62 18.92
CA ASN A 362 14.30 -28.78 19.54
C ASN A 362 15.77 -28.52 19.89
N ILE A 363 16.54 -27.91 18.98
CA ILE A 363 17.94 -27.56 19.21
C ILE A 363 18.07 -26.56 20.37
N LEU A 364 17.28 -25.48 20.36
CA LEU A 364 17.30 -24.44 21.38
C LEU A 364 16.92 -24.99 22.77
N VAL A 365 15.93 -25.90 22.85
CA VAL A 365 15.51 -26.55 24.10
C VAL A 365 16.51 -27.59 24.58
N LYS A 366 17.12 -28.38 23.68
CA LYS A 366 18.10 -29.43 24.04
C LYS A 366 19.41 -28.87 24.58
N LEU A 367 19.81 -27.67 24.15
CA LEU A 367 21.09 -27.06 24.52
C LEU A 367 21.10 -26.39 25.90
N ARG A 368 19.98 -26.39 26.64
CA ARG A 368 19.87 -25.85 27.99
C ARG A 368 19.41 -26.92 28.98
N PRO A 369 20.18 -27.21 30.03
CA PRO A 369 19.67 -27.86 31.24
C PRO A 369 18.92 -26.83 32.12
N PRO A 370 17.73 -27.16 32.65
CA PRO A 370 16.94 -28.35 32.36
C PRO A 370 16.35 -28.31 30.95
N ARG A 371 16.20 -29.47 30.29
CA ARG A 371 15.65 -29.68 28.93
C ARG A 371 14.14 -29.38 28.87
N THR A 372 13.74 -28.26 29.44
CA THR A 372 12.41 -27.75 29.69
C THR A 372 12.50 -26.23 29.58
N LEU A 373 11.51 -25.58 28.98
CA LEU A 373 11.44 -24.13 28.99
C LEU A 373 10.74 -23.70 30.29
N SER A 374 11.28 -22.73 31.02
CA SER A 374 10.51 -22.14 32.11
C SER A 374 9.32 -21.36 31.53
N PRO A 375 8.20 -21.21 32.26
CA PRO A 375 7.12 -20.32 31.86
C PRO A 375 7.66 -18.92 31.50
N ASP A 376 8.60 -18.38 32.27
CA ASP A 376 9.24 -17.09 32.00
C ASP A 376 10.06 -17.04 30.71
N GLU A 377 10.56 -18.13 30.15
CA GLU A 377 11.30 -18.12 28.87
C GLU A 377 10.37 -18.23 27.66
N ILE A 378 9.22 -18.90 27.85
CA ILE A 378 8.13 -18.89 26.88
C ILE A 378 7.50 -17.48 26.89
N MET A 379 7.31 -16.89 28.08
CA MET A 379 6.52 -15.70 28.35
C MET A 379 7.30 -14.37 28.35
N SER A 380 8.57 -14.36 28.79
CA SER A 380 9.37 -13.15 28.98
C SER A 380 10.49 -13.04 27.94
N GLY A 381 10.78 -11.80 27.54
CA GLY A 381 11.65 -11.48 26.40
C GLY A 381 10.97 -10.60 25.35
N VAL A 382 9.79 -10.07 25.65
CA VAL A 382 9.12 -9.08 24.80
C VAL A 382 9.89 -7.75 24.84
N ALA A 383 10.36 -7.32 23.67
CA ALA A 383 10.83 -5.95 23.47
C ALA A 383 9.71 -4.93 23.77
N ASN A 384 10.07 -3.67 23.98
CA ASN A 384 9.10 -2.59 24.12
C ASN A 384 8.25 -2.51 22.84
N HIS A 385 6.94 -2.70 22.94
CA HIS A 385 5.95 -2.71 21.85
C HIS A 385 6.01 -3.94 20.93
N GLY A 386 4.83 -4.53 20.66
CA GLY A 386 4.63 -5.62 19.69
C GLY A 386 5.32 -6.95 20.01
N GLY A 387 5.82 -7.13 21.23
CA GLY A 387 6.42 -8.36 21.69
C GLY A 387 5.37 -9.45 21.87
N ARG A 388 5.62 -10.60 21.23
CA ARG A 388 4.78 -11.80 21.29
C ARG A 388 5.57 -12.90 21.95
N ASN A 389 4.92 -13.70 22.79
CA ASN A 389 5.48 -14.96 23.25
C ASN A 389 5.60 -15.97 22.08
N ALA A 390 6.35 -17.05 22.29
CA ALA A 390 6.61 -18.03 21.21
C ALA A 390 5.31 -18.68 20.70
N ILE A 391 4.36 -18.96 21.59
CA ILE A 391 3.07 -19.58 21.25
C ILE A 391 2.20 -18.62 20.42
N GLN A 392 2.13 -17.34 20.80
CA GLN A 392 1.44 -16.28 20.04
C GLN A 392 2.05 -16.12 18.65
N ALA A 393 3.38 -16.07 18.56
CA ALA A 393 4.08 -15.94 17.28
C ALA A 393 3.81 -17.13 16.35
N ALA A 394 3.80 -18.36 16.87
CA ALA A 394 3.43 -19.56 16.12
C ALA A 394 1.95 -19.55 15.73
N ALA A 395 1.06 -19.16 16.64
CA ALA A 395 -0.37 -19.15 16.43
C ALA A 395 -0.82 -18.15 15.37
N GLU A 396 -0.24 -16.94 15.36
CA GLU A 396 -0.50 -15.93 14.32
C GLU A 396 -0.09 -16.37 12.91
N ARG A 397 0.81 -17.35 12.81
CA ARG A 397 1.29 -17.89 11.54
C ARG A 397 0.71 -19.26 11.23
N GLY A 398 -0.15 -19.80 12.11
CA GLY A 398 -0.83 -21.07 11.91
C GLY A 398 0.03 -22.32 12.11
N HIS A 399 1.12 -22.24 12.87
CA HIS A 399 2.04 -23.36 13.06
C HIS A 399 1.57 -24.32 14.17
N LEU A 400 0.57 -25.17 13.86
CA LEU A 400 -0.06 -26.08 14.82
C LEU A 400 0.94 -26.99 15.55
N GLU A 401 1.83 -27.66 14.83
CA GLU A 401 2.78 -28.60 15.42
C GLU A 401 3.79 -27.89 16.33
N VAL A 402 4.18 -26.66 15.98
CA VAL A 402 5.02 -25.82 16.84
C VAL A 402 4.29 -25.51 18.13
N VAL A 403 3.01 -25.12 18.06
CA VAL A 403 2.22 -24.86 19.27
C VAL A 403 2.12 -26.13 20.11
N LYS A 404 1.74 -27.28 19.55
CA LYS A 404 1.70 -28.56 20.30
C LYS A 404 3.01 -28.85 21.02
N GLN A 405 4.13 -28.69 20.32
CA GLN A 405 5.44 -28.97 20.88
C GLN A 405 5.84 -27.97 21.98
N LEU A 406 5.57 -26.67 21.79
CA LEU A 406 5.79 -25.65 22.83
C LEU A 406 4.92 -25.91 24.06
N LEU A 407 3.65 -26.32 23.89
CA LEU A 407 2.76 -26.74 24.99
C LEU A 407 3.33 -27.95 25.74
N GLN A 408 3.91 -28.93 25.02
CA GLN A 408 4.54 -30.10 25.62
C GLN A 408 5.77 -29.73 26.45
N PHE A 409 6.63 -28.84 25.93
CA PHE A 409 7.80 -28.35 26.67
C PHE A 409 7.42 -27.53 27.92
N ALA A 410 6.22 -26.94 27.94
CA ALA A 410 5.68 -26.18 29.06
C ALA A 410 5.02 -27.05 30.17
N GLY A 411 5.03 -28.39 30.07
CA GLY A 411 4.41 -29.26 31.07
C GLY A 411 2.91 -29.57 30.83
N GLY A 412 2.38 -29.25 29.65
CA GLY A 412 1.20 -29.89 29.08
C GLY A 412 -0.18 -29.53 29.65
N LYS A 413 -0.32 -28.74 30.72
CA LYS A 413 -1.65 -28.42 31.29
C LYS A 413 -1.85 -27.02 31.88
N SER A 414 -0.80 -26.23 32.10
CA SER A 414 -0.94 -24.88 32.66
C SER A 414 0.03 -23.96 31.95
N LEU A 415 -0.50 -23.05 31.15
CA LEU A 415 0.24 -21.90 30.64
C LEU A 415 -0.45 -20.66 31.19
N PRO A 416 0.26 -19.76 31.87
CA PRO A 416 -0.21 -18.41 32.05
C PRO A 416 -0.41 -17.82 30.65
N ALA A 417 -1.66 -17.76 30.20
CA ALA A 417 -2.04 -17.15 28.92
C ALA A 417 -1.77 -15.62 28.89
N THR A 418 -1.29 -15.08 30.00
CA THR A 418 -1.02 -13.67 30.22
C THR A 418 0.41 -13.46 30.67
N ILE A 419 0.98 -12.41 30.09
CA ILE A 419 2.10 -11.68 30.66
C ILE A 419 1.52 -10.97 31.91
N GLU A 420 1.88 -11.38 33.12
CA GLU A 420 1.75 -10.54 34.34
C GLU A 420 2.76 -9.38 34.33
N ARG A 421 2.94 -8.74 33.19
CA ARG A 421 3.55 -7.42 33.12
C ARG A 421 2.59 -6.49 32.40
N PRO A 422 2.11 -5.43 33.07
CA PRO A 422 1.47 -4.34 32.36
C PRO A 422 2.51 -3.79 31.39
N LEU A 423 2.38 -4.09 30.11
CA LEU A 423 3.03 -3.28 29.10
C LEU A 423 2.49 -1.85 29.29
N PRO A 424 3.33 -0.80 29.32
CA PRO A 424 2.94 0.54 29.77
C PRO A 424 1.87 1.24 28.91
N THR A 425 1.38 0.59 27.87
CA THR A 425 0.41 1.15 26.92
C THR A 425 -0.65 0.09 26.63
N SER A 426 -1.89 0.44 26.94
CA SER A 426 -3.14 -0.34 26.92
C SER A 426 -3.61 -0.85 25.54
N GLY A 427 -2.72 -1.24 24.62
CA GLY A 427 -3.06 -1.47 23.21
C GLY A 427 -3.01 -2.90 22.65
N ASP A 428 -2.00 -3.71 22.97
CA ASP A 428 -1.66 -4.90 22.14
C ASP A 428 -1.55 -6.22 22.96
N ARG A 429 -2.59 -6.58 23.73
CA ARG A 429 -2.68 -7.95 24.30
C ARG A 429 -3.43 -8.85 23.31
N ILE A 430 -2.72 -9.50 22.38
CA ILE A 430 -3.32 -10.49 21.46
C ILE A 430 -3.17 -11.89 22.04
N TYR A 431 -4.27 -12.59 22.30
CA TYR A 431 -4.19 -13.98 22.78
C TYR A 431 -3.82 -14.93 21.63
N ALA A 432 -3.14 -16.05 21.93
CA ALA A 432 -2.83 -17.07 20.92
C ALA A 432 -4.12 -17.64 20.28
N ILE A 433 -5.18 -17.79 21.08
CA ILE A 433 -6.49 -18.26 20.60
C ILE A 433 -7.20 -17.22 19.72
N GLU A 434 -7.03 -15.93 20.02
CA GLU A 434 -7.50 -14.82 19.19
C GLU A 434 -6.77 -14.78 17.85
N ALA A 435 -5.44 -14.90 17.87
CA ALA A 435 -4.61 -14.99 16.67
C ALA A 435 -5.01 -16.17 15.78
N ALA A 436 -5.18 -17.36 16.38
CA ALA A 436 -5.63 -18.56 15.68
C ALA A 436 -7.03 -18.38 15.04
N ALA A 437 -7.94 -17.72 15.78
CA ALA A 437 -9.28 -17.43 15.30
C ALA A 437 -9.27 -16.40 14.15
N ALA A 438 -8.40 -15.39 14.21
CA ALA A 438 -8.28 -14.37 13.15
C ALA A 438 -7.83 -14.98 11.81
N ILE A 439 -6.91 -15.95 11.83
CA ILE A 439 -6.41 -16.61 10.62
C ILE A 439 -7.27 -17.78 10.13
N GLY A 440 -8.26 -18.23 10.92
CA GLY A 440 -9.15 -19.32 10.52
C GLY A 440 -8.63 -20.72 10.84
N HIS A 441 -7.68 -20.87 11.76
CA HIS A 441 -7.08 -22.18 12.06
C HIS A 441 -7.86 -22.96 13.14
N GLU A 442 -8.89 -23.71 12.72
CA GLU A 442 -9.82 -24.41 13.61
C GLU A 442 -9.14 -25.40 14.58
N ASP A 443 -8.22 -26.25 14.10
CA ASP A 443 -7.55 -27.24 14.96
C ASP A 443 -6.68 -26.59 16.04
N LEU A 444 -6.13 -25.41 15.74
CA LEU A 444 -5.35 -24.64 16.69
C LEU A 444 -6.27 -23.99 17.74
N CYS A 445 -7.43 -23.49 17.33
CA CYS A 445 -8.46 -23.05 18.28
C CYS A 445 -8.91 -24.19 19.20
N LYS A 446 -9.17 -25.40 18.67
CA LYS A 446 -9.52 -26.59 19.47
C LYS A 446 -8.41 -27.00 20.42
N LEU A 447 -7.16 -26.97 19.97
CA LEU A 447 -6.01 -27.26 20.83
C LEU A 447 -5.94 -26.26 22.00
N LEU A 448 -6.08 -24.97 21.70
CA LEU A 448 -5.97 -23.89 22.68
C LEU A 448 -7.17 -23.83 23.64
N THR A 449 -8.35 -24.34 23.27
CA THR A 449 -9.47 -24.51 24.22
C THR A 449 -9.19 -25.54 25.31
N GLY A 450 -8.31 -26.50 25.05
CA GLY A 450 -7.91 -27.53 26.03
C GLY A 450 -6.83 -27.06 27.01
N VAL A 451 -6.34 -25.83 26.87
CA VAL A 451 -5.30 -25.24 27.73
C VAL A 451 -5.97 -24.31 28.73
N GLU A 452 -5.60 -24.41 30.01
CA GLU A 452 -6.06 -23.48 31.03
C GLU A 452 -5.50 -22.09 30.74
N LEU A 453 -6.36 -21.18 30.28
CA LEU A 453 -5.99 -19.79 30.01
C LEU A 453 -6.12 -18.99 31.31
N SER A 454 -5.02 -18.42 31.80
CA SER A 454 -5.08 -17.43 32.89
C SER A 454 -5.90 -16.22 32.44
N ILE A 455 -7.03 -16.00 33.11
CA ILE A 455 -7.90 -14.84 32.91
C ILE A 455 -7.57 -13.83 33.99
N ASP A 456 -7.28 -12.59 33.60
CA ASP A 456 -7.14 -11.48 34.54
C ASP A 456 -8.53 -11.22 35.16
N PRO A 457 -8.72 -11.45 36.47
CA PRO A 457 -10.04 -11.35 37.11
C PRO A 457 -10.60 -9.92 37.09
N TYR A 458 -9.78 -8.92 36.76
CA TYR A 458 -10.18 -7.53 36.62
C TYR A 458 -10.31 -7.08 35.15
N SER A 459 -10.13 -7.99 34.19
CA SER A 459 -10.29 -7.65 32.77
C SER A 459 -11.75 -7.42 32.41
N HIS A 460 -12.01 -6.40 31.59
CA HIS A 460 -13.34 -6.16 31.05
C HIS A 460 -13.79 -7.38 30.21
N PRO A 461 -15.07 -7.81 30.25
CA PRO A 461 -15.55 -9.02 29.57
C PRO A 461 -15.23 -9.10 28.08
N GLU A 462 -15.09 -7.95 27.41
CA GLU A 462 -14.68 -7.89 26.01
C GLU A 462 -13.27 -8.42 25.75
N ASN A 463 -12.39 -8.30 26.75
CA ASN A 463 -10.98 -8.68 26.68
C ASN A 463 -10.75 -10.14 27.10
N GLU A 464 -11.81 -10.88 27.42
CA GLU A 464 -11.70 -12.30 27.67
C GLU A 464 -11.20 -13.05 26.41
N PRO A 465 -10.33 -14.06 26.55
CA PRO A 465 -9.69 -14.71 25.40
C PRO A 465 -10.68 -15.31 24.38
N TYR A 466 -11.73 -15.97 24.88
CA TYR A 466 -12.75 -16.59 24.03
C TYR A 466 -13.66 -15.55 23.36
N THR A 467 -13.93 -14.45 24.05
CA THR A 467 -14.71 -13.31 23.54
C THR A 467 -13.93 -12.59 22.42
N ARG A 468 -12.63 -12.36 22.61
CA ARG A 468 -11.72 -11.84 21.58
C ARG A 468 -11.59 -12.79 20.39
N ALA A 469 -11.47 -14.10 20.64
CA ALA A 469 -11.45 -15.11 19.58
C ALA A 469 -12.75 -15.14 18.77
N CYS A 470 -13.91 -15.04 19.44
CA CYS A 470 -15.20 -14.96 18.80
C CYS A 470 -15.32 -13.70 17.93
N GLN A 471 -14.89 -12.54 18.44
CA GLN A 471 -14.83 -11.29 17.68
C GLN A 471 -13.93 -11.40 16.44
N ALA A 472 -12.72 -11.94 16.60
CA ALA A 472 -11.77 -12.13 15.51
C ALA A 472 -12.36 -13.04 14.42
N ALA A 473 -12.98 -14.16 14.81
CA ALA A 473 -13.66 -15.07 13.90
C ALA A 473 -14.82 -14.39 13.16
N SER A 474 -15.63 -13.59 13.86
CA SER A 474 -16.76 -12.86 13.26
C SER A 474 -16.33 -11.74 12.33
N LYS A 475 -15.21 -11.06 12.62
CA LYS A 475 -14.63 -10.06 11.72
C LYS A 475 -14.07 -10.70 10.45
N ALA A 476 -13.38 -11.83 10.59
CA ALA A 476 -12.72 -12.53 9.49
C ALA A 476 -13.66 -13.45 8.68
N GLY A 477 -14.81 -13.85 9.21
CA GLY A 477 -15.79 -14.69 8.52
C GLY A 477 -15.67 -16.19 8.78
N HIS A 478 -14.94 -16.59 9.81
CA HIS A 478 -14.65 -18.01 10.09
C HIS A 478 -15.80 -18.68 10.85
N LEU A 479 -16.83 -19.11 10.10
CA LEU A 479 -18.09 -19.66 10.64
C LEU A 479 -17.89 -20.84 11.63
N HIS A 480 -17.01 -21.79 11.33
CA HIS A 480 -16.78 -22.95 12.19
C HIS A 480 -16.15 -22.56 13.52
N ILE A 481 -15.22 -21.60 13.50
CA ILE A 481 -14.57 -21.05 14.70
C ILE A 481 -15.56 -20.19 15.49
N TYR A 482 -16.39 -19.40 14.81
CA TYR A 482 -17.48 -18.69 15.47
C TYR A 482 -18.41 -19.66 16.21
N LYS A 483 -18.80 -20.78 15.58
CA LYS A 483 -19.62 -21.82 16.22
C LYS A 483 -18.95 -22.44 17.45
N LEU A 484 -17.62 -22.56 17.45
CA LEU A 484 -16.84 -23.06 18.59
C LEU A 484 -16.96 -22.12 19.80
N PHE A 485 -17.01 -20.80 19.57
CA PHE A 485 -16.99 -19.79 20.64
C PHE A 485 -18.30 -19.04 20.87
N ARG A 486 -19.37 -19.29 20.10
CA ARG A 486 -20.64 -18.53 20.22
C ARG A 486 -21.37 -18.65 21.57
N GLY A 487 -20.98 -19.59 22.43
CA GLY A 487 -21.61 -19.87 23.73
C GLY A 487 -21.30 -18.87 24.85
N GLN A 488 -20.46 -17.84 24.62
CA GLN A 488 -20.07 -16.84 25.64
C GLN A 488 -21.23 -15.94 26.10
N ASP A 489 -21.06 -15.16 27.18
CA ASP A 489 -22.10 -14.22 27.65
C ASP A 489 -22.46 -13.14 26.60
N LEU A 490 -23.74 -12.75 26.52
CA LEU A 490 -24.23 -11.71 25.63
C LEU A 490 -23.60 -10.35 25.95
N GLU A 491 -23.36 -10.04 27.23
CA GLU A 491 -22.69 -8.78 27.60
C GLU A 491 -21.26 -8.71 27.05
N ALA A 492 -20.53 -9.82 27.15
CA ALA A 492 -19.19 -9.95 26.59
C ALA A 492 -19.18 -9.83 25.05
N LEU A 493 -20.11 -10.51 24.36
CA LEU A 493 -20.25 -10.45 22.90
C LEU A 493 -20.69 -9.06 22.40
N ASN A 494 -21.56 -8.39 23.16
CA ASN A 494 -22.00 -7.02 22.89
C ASN A 494 -20.83 -6.04 22.99
N ALA A 495 -20.09 -6.11 24.09
CA ALA A 495 -18.89 -5.29 24.29
C ALA A 495 -17.86 -5.57 23.16
N ALA A 496 -17.71 -6.82 22.76
CA ALA A 496 -16.87 -7.21 21.65
C ALA A 496 -17.43 -6.88 20.24
N SER A 497 -18.63 -6.30 20.12
CA SER A 497 -19.21 -5.81 18.85
C SER A 497 -19.26 -6.88 17.74
N VAL A 498 -19.47 -8.14 18.13
CA VAL A 498 -19.41 -9.32 17.24
C VAL A 498 -20.42 -9.22 16.08
N LEU A 499 -21.66 -8.82 16.36
CA LEU A 499 -22.72 -8.65 15.36
C LEU A 499 -22.35 -7.58 14.32
N THR A 500 -21.85 -6.43 14.77
CA THR A 500 -21.55 -5.30 13.88
C THR A 500 -20.31 -5.56 13.04
N PHE A 501 -19.31 -6.28 13.57
CA PHE A 501 -18.17 -6.75 12.77
C PHE A 501 -18.58 -7.76 11.71
N ALA A 502 -19.45 -8.72 12.03
CA ALA A 502 -19.96 -9.67 11.04
C ALA A 502 -20.79 -8.97 9.96
N ALA A 503 -21.67 -8.03 10.34
CA ALA A 503 -22.49 -7.26 9.40
C ALA A 503 -21.66 -6.33 8.51
N SER A 504 -20.64 -5.65 9.06
CA SER A 504 -19.74 -4.76 8.30
C SER A 504 -18.84 -5.46 7.30
N ASN A 505 -18.72 -6.79 7.37
CA ASN A 505 -18.02 -7.61 6.38
C ASN A 505 -18.97 -8.54 5.60
N ALA A 506 -20.29 -8.36 5.77
CA ALA A 506 -21.34 -9.11 5.08
C ALA A 506 -21.32 -10.65 5.31
N HIS A 507 -20.87 -11.10 6.49
CA HIS A 507 -20.85 -12.53 6.86
C HIS A 507 -22.24 -13.05 7.25
N VAL A 508 -23.07 -13.36 6.24
CA VAL A 508 -24.51 -13.66 6.39
C VAL A 508 -24.80 -14.76 7.42
N GLU A 509 -24.12 -15.90 7.32
CA GLU A 509 -24.35 -17.03 8.22
C GLU A 509 -23.96 -16.72 9.67
N ILE A 510 -22.89 -15.95 9.90
CA ILE A 510 -22.49 -15.55 11.25
C ILE A 510 -23.54 -14.61 11.86
N VAL A 511 -24.01 -13.63 11.09
CA VAL A 511 -25.08 -12.72 11.55
C VAL A 511 -26.36 -13.49 11.83
N LYS A 512 -26.73 -14.45 10.98
CA LYS A 512 -27.89 -15.32 11.23
C LYS A 512 -27.79 -16.05 12.56
N LEU A 513 -26.64 -16.66 12.85
CA LEU A 513 -26.42 -17.32 14.13
C LEU A 513 -26.40 -16.33 15.32
N CYS A 514 -25.83 -15.14 15.15
CA CYS A 514 -25.89 -14.08 16.18
C CYS A 514 -27.34 -13.74 16.54
N LEU A 515 -28.24 -13.70 15.56
CA LEU A 515 -29.64 -13.28 15.68
C LEU A 515 -30.61 -14.43 16.01
N GLU A 516 -30.16 -15.68 16.00
CA GLU A 516 -30.96 -16.85 16.41
C GLU A 516 -30.94 -17.04 17.92
N ASP A 517 -29.80 -16.80 18.57
CA ASP A 517 -29.60 -17.18 19.96
C ASP A 517 -30.00 -16.10 20.98
N ARG A 518 -30.11 -14.82 20.57
CA ARG A 518 -30.04 -13.69 21.51
C ARG A 518 -30.84 -12.46 21.07
N ASN A 519 -31.30 -11.70 22.05
CA ASN A 519 -31.92 -10.39 21.85
C ASN A 519 -30.85 -9.30 21.95
N TRP A 520 -30.40 -8.76 20.82
CA TRP A 520 -29.33 -7.74 20.78
C TRP A 520 -29.86 -6.36 21.17
N PRO A 521 -29.02 -5.50 21.80
CA PRO A 521 -29.38 -4.11 22.08
C PRO A 521 -29.75 -3.36 20.80
N GLN A 522 -30.79 -2.51 20.88
CA GLN A 522 -31.31 -1.75 19.74
C GLN A 522 -30.22 -0.93 19.02
N ALA A 523 -29.28 -0.34 19.77
CA ALA A 523 -28.16 0.41 19.20
C ALA A 523 -27.28 -0.46 18.29
N LYS A 524 -26.94 -1.67 18.73
CA LYS A 524 -26.13 -2.63 17.96
C LYS A 524 -26.87 -3.19 16.75
N MET A 525 -28.18 -3.41 16.88
CA MET A 525 -29.03 -3.78 15.76
C MET A 525 -29.12 -2.68 14.69
N SER A 526 -29.21 -1.42 15.13
CA SER A 526 -29.19 -0.26 14.23
C SER A 526 -27.85 -0.10 13.52
N GLU A 527 -26.73 -0.26 14.23
CA GLU A 527 -25.39 -0.25 13.64
C GLU A 527 -25.25 -1.37 12.60
N ALA A 528 -25.65 -2.60 12.94
CA ALA A 528 -25.59 -3.75 12.04
C ALA A 528 -26.43 -3.53 10.77
N LEU A 529 -27.62 -2.93 10.89
CA LEU A 529 -28.46 -2.58 9.75
C LEU A 529 -27.77 -1.57 8.82
N CYS A 530 -27.14 -0.53 9.38
CA CYS A 530 -26.41 0.47 8.60
C CYS A 530 -25.22 -0.16 7.86
N TYR A 531 -24.45 -1.01 8.56
CA TYR A 531 -23.32 -1.71 7.96
C TYR A 531 -23.73 -2.68 6.84
N ALA A 532 -24.77 -3.50 7.06
CA ALA A 532 -25.31 -4.39 6.03
C ALA A 532 -25.80 -3.61 4.81
N SER A 533 -26.45 -2.47 5.04
CA SER A 533 -26.96 -1.56 4.00
C SER A 533 -25.83 -0.95 3.18
N LYS A 534 -24.76 -0.45 3.83
CA LYS A 534 -23.58 0.11 3.16
C LYS A 534 -22.79 -0.91 2.34
N ARG A 535 -22.82 -2.18 2.75
CA ARG A 535 -22.14 -3.28 2.05
C ARG A 535 -22.97 -3.92 0.93
N GLY A 536 -24.25 -3.57 0.82
CA GLY A 536 -25.08 -4.08 -0.28
C GLY A 536 -25.68 -5.46 -0.04
N SER A 537 -25.69 -5.95 1.20
CA SER A 537 -26.23 -7.28 1.51
C SER A 537 -27.73 -7.20 1.80
N LEU A 538 -28.55 -7.24 0.75
CA LEU A 538 -30.01 -7.28 0.88
C LEU A 538 -30.51 -8.45 1.76
N PRO A 539 -29.97 -9.69 1.67
CA PRO A 539 -30.37 -10.77 2.58
C PRO A 539 -30.13 -10.44 4.05
N LEU A 540 -29.02 -9.78 4.39
CA LEU A 540 -28.74 -9.34 5.75
C LEU A 540 -29.68 -8.23 6.20
N VAL A 541 -29.96 -7.27 5.33
CA VAL A 541 -30.93 -6.20 5.62
C VAL A 541 -32.29 -6.80 5.95
N ASP A 542 -32.80 -7.71 5.11
CA ASP A 542 -34.09 -8.37 5.34
C ASP A 542 -34.09 -9.20 6.62
N LEU A 543 -33.01 -9.93 6.87
CA LEU A 543 -32.85 -10.70 8.11
C LEU A 543 -32.89 -9.81 9.34
N ILE A 544 -32.13 -8.71 9.37
CA ILE A 544 -32.08 -7.78 10.52
C ILE A 544 -33.44 -7.11 10.74
N LEU A 545 -34.10 -6.65 9.67
CA LEU A 545 -35.44 -6.06 9.71
C LEU A 545 -36.50 -7.05 10.22
N SER A 546 -36.34 -8.35 9.95
CA SER A 546 -37.28 -9.38 10.43
C SER A 546 -37.19 -9.63 11.94
N LYS A 547 -36.07 -9.28 12.57
CA LYS A 547 -35.77 -9.67 13.97
C LYS A 547 -36.25 -8.65 14.99
N GLN A 548 -36.25 -7.36 14.66
CA GLN A 548 -36.67 -6.28 15.56
C GLN A 548 -37.30 -5.12 14.80
N LYS A 549 -38.11 -4.32 15.49
CA LYS A 549 -38.67 -3.08 14.94
C LYS A 549 -37.65 -1.94 15.07
N PHE A 550 -37.56 -1.11 14.04
CA PHE A 550 -36.68 0.05 13.99
C PHE A 550 -37.49 1.35 13.97
N SER A 551 -36.96 2.39 14.60
CA SER A 551 -37.55 3.73 14.48
C SER A 551 -37.31 4.30 13.09
N GLN A 552 -38.11 5.30 12.69
CA GLN A 552 -37.92 6.02 11.42
C GLN A 552 -36.54 6.68 11.31
N GLN A 553 -35.89 6.95 12.45
CA GLN A 553 -34.52 7.44 12.52
C GLN A 553 -33.48 6.40 12.16
N GLN A 554 -33.61 5.21 12.74
CA GLN A 554 -32.69 4.12 12.50
C GLN A 554 -32.77 3.65 11.04
N ILE A 555 -33.97 3.63 10.47
CA ILE A 555 -34.17 3.27 9.06
C ILE A 555 -33.56 4.34 8.13
N SER A 556 -33.65 5.62 8.49
CA SER A 556 -33.04 6.72 7.73
C SER A 556 -31.52 6.68 7.72
N TYR A 557 -30.90 6.32 8.85
CA TYR A 557 -29.46 6.06 8.90
C TYR A 557 -29.06 4.90 7.97
N ALA A 558 -29.85 3.84 7.93
CA ALA A 558 -29.62 2.72 7.02
C ALA A 558 -29.81 3.10 5.54
N ILE A 559 -30.81 3.93 5.21
CA ILE A 559 -31.00 4.48 3.86
C ILE A 559 -29.79 5.32 3.45
N SER A 560 -29.31 6.17 4.35
CA SER A 560 -28.15 7.02 4.09
C SER A 560 -26.86 6.19 3.91
N ALA A 561 -26.73 5.09 4.66
CA ALA A 561 -25.66 4.14 4.50
C ALA A 561 -25.74 3.38 3.15
N ALA A 562 -26.93 2.93 2.74
CA ALA A 562 -27.16 2.29 1.44
C ALA A 562 -26.86 3.22 0.26
N ALA A 563 -27.26 4.49 0.35
CA ALA A 563 -26.96 5.52 -0.64
C ALA A 563 -25.45 5.76 -0.77
N GLY A 564 -24.74 5.85 0.36
CA GLY A 564 -23.26 5.94 0.39
C GLY A 564 -22.54 4.65 -0.06
N GLY A 565 -23.24 3.52 -0.14
CA GLY A 565 -22.76 2.27 -0.75
C GLY A 565 -23.20 2.07 -2.21
N ASN A 566 -23.99 3.00 -2.78
CA ASN A 566 -24.61 2.87 -4.10
C ASN A 566 -25.56 1.67 -4.27
N HIS A 567 -26.38 1.36 -3.25
CA HIS A 567 -27.27 0.20 -3.26
C HIS A 567 -28.76 0.59 -3.34
N LEU A 568 -29.23 0.94 -4.54
CA LEU A 568 -30.58 1.49 -4.76
C LEU A 568 -31.68 0.48 -4.40
N THR A 569 -31.45 -0.80 -4.64
CA THR A 569 -32.39 -1.87 -4.27
C THR A 569 -32.63 -1.93 -2.77
N ILE A 570 -31.60 -1.66 -1.96
CA ILE A 570 -31.71 -1.59 -0.50
C ILE A 570 -32.39 -0.29 -0.07
N VAL A 571 -32.10 0.83 -0.73
CA VAL A 571 -32.84 2.09 -0.50
C VAL A 571 -34.34 1.87 -0.72
N ASP A 572 -34.73 1.31 -1.87
CA ASP A 572 -36.13 1.01 -2.20
C ASP A 572 -36.76 0.01 -1.21
N ARG A 573 -35.98 -0.95 -0.72
CA ARG A 573 -36.43 -1.89 0.30
C ARG A 573 -36.70 -1.21 1.64
N LEU A 574 -35.77 -0.38 2.12
CA LEU A 574 -35.87 0.32 3.39
C LEU A 574 -36.97 1.39 3.38
N LEU A 575 -37.24 2.01 2.23
CA LEU A 575 -38.33 2.97 2.07
C LEU A 575 -39.72 2.36 2.29
N ARG A 576 -39.88 1.04 2.14
CA ARG A 576 -41.15 0.38 2.51
C ARG A 576 -41.42 0.42 4.02
N PHE A 577 -40.39 0.64 4.82
CA PHE A 577 -40.46 0.73 6.28
C PHE A 577 -40.33 2.19 6.78
N ASN A 578 -40.12 3.16 5.89
CA ASN A 578 -39.90 4.57 6.24
C ASN A 578 -40.89 5.49 5.53
N ARG A 579 -41.38 6.53 6.20
CA ARG A 579 -42.35 7.48 5.63
C ARG A 579 -41.71 8.52 4.71
N SER A 580 -40.41 8.78 4.85
CA SER A 580 -39.67 9.81 4.11
C SER A 580 -38.21 9.39 3.95
N ILE A 581 -37.56 9.86 2.89
CA ILE A 581 -36.10 9.71 2.70
C ILE A 581 -35.35 10.55 3.74
N ASP A 582 -35.83 11.78 3.97
CA ASP A 582 -35.24 12.72 4.91
C ASP A 582 -36.12 12.78 6.17
N THR A 583 -35.65 12.21 7.27
CA THR A 583 -36.42 12.15 8.52
C THR A 583 -35.78 12.90 9.70
N HIS A 584 -34.60 13.54 9.57
CA HIS A 584 -33.88 14.15 10.72
C HIS A 584 -33.22 15.50 10.45
N GLU A 585 -33.12 16.30 11.52
CA GLU A 585 -32.10 17.34 11.68
C GLU A 585 -30.71 16.68 11.72
N ILE A 586 -29.76 17.24 10.97
CA ILE A 586 -28.39 16.72 10.83
C ILE A 586 -27.71 16.71 12.21
N GLY A 587 -27.43 15.51 12.74
CA GLY A 587 -26.70 15.32 14.00
C GLY A 587 -25.17 15.28 13.81
N LEU A 588 -24.45 14.97 14.90
CA LEU A 588 -22.99 14.89 14.95
C LEU A 588 -22.40 13.46 14.75
N THR A 589 -23.20 12.46 14.37
CA THR A 589 -22.71 11.06 14.20
C THR A 589 -22.38 10.75 12.73
N GLU A 590 -21.57 9.71 12.47
CA GLU A 590 -21.14 9.37 11.09
C GLU A 590 -22.31 9.00 10.14
N TRP A 591 -23.46 8.60 10.69
CA TRP A 591 -24.65 8.17 9.95
C TRP A 591 -25.79 9.21 9.95
N SER A 592 -25.62 10.37 10.60
CA SER A 592 -26.66 11.39 10.74
C SER A 592 -26.70 12.42 9.59
N ILE A 593 -26.17 12.05 8.43
CA ILE A 593 -26.22 12.84 7.19
C ILE A 593 -27.33 12.33 6.28
N SER A 594 -27.92 13.18 5.42
CA SER A 594 -28.99 12.72 4.53
C SER A 594 -28.46 11.78 3.43
N ALA A 595 -29.34 10.95 2.87
CA ALA A 595 -28.98 10.00 1.82
C ALA A 595 -28.36 10.67 0.59
N LEU A 596 -28.81 11.88 0.25
CA LEU A 596 -28.28 12.65 -0.88
C LEU A 596 -26.84 13.10 -0.62
N HIS A 597 -26.50 13.49 0.61
CA HIS A 597 -25.12 13.80 1.01
C HIS A 597 -24.22 12.59 0.87
N SER A 598 -24.65 11.44 1.39
CA SER A 598 -23.88 10.19 1.33
C SER A 598 -23.63 9.76 -0.12
N ALA A 599 -24.62 9.89 -0.99
CA ALA A 599 -24.48 9.60 -2.42
C ALA A 599 -23.51 10.58 -3.11
N ALA A 600 -23.60 11.87 -2.79
CA ALA A 600 -22.72 12.90 -3.34
C ALA A 600 -21.25 12.71 -2.91
N MET A 601 -21.02 12.42 -1.62
CA MET A 601 -19.69 12.09 -1.10
C MET A 601 -19.12 10.81 -1.74
N GLY A 602 -19.98 9.80 -1.92
CA GLY A 602 -19.64 8.54 -2.59
C GLY A 602 -19.31 8.68 -4.08
N GLY A 603 -19.75 9.75 -4.74
CA GLY A 603 -19.52 9.96 -6.17
C GLY A 603 -20.52 9.21 -7.07
N TYR A 604 -21.76 9.01 -6.60
CA TYR A 604 -22.77 8.22 -7.32
C TYR A 604 -23.87 9.10 -7.93
N LEU A 605 -23.62 9.67 -9.12
CA LEU A 605 -24.58 10.56 -9.81
C LEU A 605 -25.96 9.90 -10.01
N SER A 606 -26.00 8.66 -10.50
CA SER A 606 -27.25 7.92 -10.71
C SER A 606 -28.04 7.69 -9.43
N MET A 607 -27.34 7.56 -8.29
CA MET A 607 -27.98 7.46 -6.98
C MET A 607 -28.56 8.82 -6.58
N CYS A 608 -27.82 9.92 -6.77
CA CYS A 608 -28.33 11.27 -6.52
C CYS A 608 -29.59 11.57 -7.35
N GLU A 609 -29.59 11.22 -8.64
CA GLU A 609 -30.77 11.32 -9.52
C GLU A 609 -31.95 10.52 -8.94
N SER A 610 -31.73 9.24 -8.67
CA SER A 610 -32.77 8.33 -8.16
C SER A 610 -33.34 8.77 -6.82
N LEU A 611 -32.52 9.35 -5.94
CA LEU A 611 -32.95 9.87 -4.64
C LEU A 611 -33.81 11.13 -4.78
N LEU A 612 -33.44 12.05 -5.69
CA LEU A 612 -34.24 13.24 -5.97
C LEU A 612 -35.60 12.87 -6.58
N GLU A 613 -35.65 11.92 -7.50
CA GLU A 613 -36.90 11.38 -8.05
C GLU A 613 -37.84 10.83 -6.98
N ARG A 614 -37.27 10.32 -5.88
CA ARG A 614 -38.03 9.77 -4.74
C ARG A 614 -38.33 10.80 -3.65
N GLY A 615 -38.06 12.08 -3.92
CA GLY A 615 -38.44 13.19 -3.06
C GLY A 615 -37.40 13.61 -2.01
N ALA A 616 -36.11 13.31 -2.23
CA ALA A 616 -35.04 13.82 -1.38
C ALA A 616 -35.01 15.37 -1.38
N LYS A 617 -35.00 15.97 -0.21
CA LYS A 617 -35.12 17.42 0.03
C LYS A 617 -33.79 18.14 -0.16
N LEU A 618 -33.37 18.32 -1.42
CA LEU A 618 -32.15 19.05 -1.75
C LEU A 618 -32.10 20.46 -1.15
N LYS A 619 -33.20 21.22 -1.20
CA LYS A 619 -33.24 22.62 -0.70
C LYS A 619 -32.99 22.74 0.81
N GLN A 620 -33.42 21.76 1.61
CA GLN A 620 -33.22 21.77 3.07
C GLN A 620 -31.75 21.49 3.46
N HIS A 621 -30.97 20.99 2.51
CA HIS A 621 -29.68 20.33 2.72
C HIS A 621 -28.63 20.77 1.68
N ALA A 622 -28.88 21.90 1.01
CA ALA A 622 -28.12 22.34 -0.14
C ALA A 622 -26.66 22.62 0.23
N THR A 623 -26.43 23.36 1.31
CA THR A 623 -25.08 23.71 1.80
C THR A 623 -24.22 22.47 1.99
N GLN A 624 -24.69 21.51 2.79
CA GLN A 624 -23.87 20.35 3.14
C GLN A 624 -23.72 19.39 1.95
N THR A 625 -24.74 19.24 1.10
CA THR A 625 -24.68 18.34 -0.07
C THR A 625 -23.70 18.88 -1.11
N LEU A 626 -23.74 20.18 -1.39
CA LEU A 626 -22.80 20.84 -2.30
C LEU A 626 -21.38 20.83 -1.73
N MET A 627 -21.19 21.09 -0.43
CA MET A 627 -19.88 20.97 0.23
C MET A 627 -19.30 19.56 0.12
N ALA A 628 -20.11 18.51 0.25
CA ALA A 628 -19.65 17.13 0.12
C ALA A 628 -19.17 16.82 -1.30
N ALA A 629 -19.96 17.19 -2.32
CA ALA A 629 -19.58 17.03 -3.73
C ALA A 629 -18.30 17.83 -4.06
N ALA A 630 -18.22 19.07 -3.58
CA ALA A 630 -17.10 19.98 -3.80
C ALA A 630 -15.81 19.51 -3.11
N SER A 631 -15.87 19.07 -1.84
CA SER A 631 -14.71 18.58 -1.07
C SER A 631 -14.16 17.25 -1.58
N CYS A 632 -14.98 16.46 -2.29
CA CYS A 632 -14.57 15.20 -2.92
C CYS A 632 -14.25 15.36 -4.42
N GLY A 633 -14.34 16.57 -4.97
CA GLY A 633 -14.04 16.86 -6.38
C GLY A 633 -15.01 16.23 -7.39
N ARG A 634 -16.26 15.96 -6.99
CA ARG A 634 -17.30 15.33 -7.83
C ARG A 634 -17.98 16.38 -8.71
N LEU A 635 -17.28 16.82 -9.76
CA LEU A 635 -17.71 17.95 -10.61
C LEU A 635 -19.05 17.71 -11.32
N ASP A 636 -19.27 16.50 -11.81
CA ASP A 636 -20.51 16.06 -12.47
C ASP A 636 -21.73 16.14 -11.52
N ILE A 637 -21.58 15.61 -10.31
CA ILE A 637 -22.61 15.69 -9.26
C ILE A 637 -22.81 17.14 -8.83
N LEU A 638 -21.73 17.90 -8.64
CA LEU A 638 -21.80 19.30 -8.27
C LEU A 638 -22.57 20.12 -9.31
N LYS A 639 -22.31 19.90 -10.61
CA LYS A 639 -23.04 20.52 -11.72
C LYS A 639 -24.52 20.17 -11.67
N TYR A 640 -24.83 18.89 -11.57
CA TYR A 640 -26.19 18.38 -11.51
C TYR A 640 -26.98 18.95 -10.32
N LEU A 641 -26.38 18.97 -9.12
CA LEU A 641 -27.04 19.49 -7.91
C LEU A 641 -27.30 20.99 -8.00
N VAL A 642 -26.36 21.78 -8.55
CA VAL A 642 -26.56 23.22 -8.76
C VAL A 642 -27.66 23.47 -9.79
N GLU A 643 -27.73 22.67 -10.86
CA GLU A 643 -28.81 22.74 -11.85
C GLU A 643 -30.19 22.47 -11.21
N LYS A 644 -30.28 21.42 -10.37
CA LYS A 644 -31.54 21.04 -9.68
C LYS A 644 -31.96 21.97 -8.55
N LEU A 645 -31.09 22.88 -8.12
CA LEU A 645 -31.45 23.94 -7.17
C LEU A 645 -32.27 25.08 -7.82
N GLU A 646 -32.47 25.05 -9.14
CA GLU A 646 -33.22 26.01 -9.95
C GLU A 646 -32.89 27.46 -9.58
N GLN A 647 -31.94 28.05 -10.30
CA GLN A 647 -31.52 29.42 -10.07
C GLN A 647 -32.72 30.40 -10.10
N PRO A 648 -32.92 31.26 -9.07
CA PRO A 648 -32.06 31.47 -7.90
C PRO A 648 -32.76 31.07 -6.60
N ALA A 649 -32.70 29.79 -6.22
CA ALA A 649 -32.95 29.35 -4.84
C ALA A 649 -31.98 28.26 -4.34
N GLY A 650 -30.75 28.21 -4.87
CA GLY A 650 -29.57 27.86 -4.09
C GLY A 650 -28.95 29.17 -3.62
N THR A 651 -28.78 29.38 -2.32
CA THR A 651 -28.29 30.68 -1.84
C THR A 651 -26.83 30.86 -2.28
N ILE A 652 -26.42 32.09 -2.63
CA ILE A 652 -25.00 32.43 -2.87
C ILE A 652 -24.12 31.93 -1.69
N ALA A 653 -24.68 31.89 -0.47
CA ALA A 653 -24.05 31.31 0.70
C ALA A 653 -23.71 29.82 0.55
N ASP A 654 -24.59 29.00 -0.06
CA ASP A 654 -24.34 27.58 -0.33
C ASP A 654 -23.18 27.39 -1.32
N LEU A 655 -23.15 28.20 -2.38
CA LEU A 655 -22.07 28.19 -3.37
C LEU A 655 -20.74 28.64 -2.74
N ASN A 656 -20.77 29.63 -1.85
CA ASN A 656 -19.58 30.09 -1.14
C ASN A 656 -19.04 29.02 -0.18
N ALA A 657 -19.92 28.30 0.51
CA ALA A 657 -19.52 27.19 1.37
C ALA A 657 -18.89 26.04 0.57
N ALA A 658 -19.48 25.69 -0.58
CA ALA A 658 -18.94 24.70 -1.49
C ALA A 658 -17.58 25.14 -2.08
N LEU A 659 -17.42 26.43 -2.41
CA LEU A 659 -16.18 26.98 -2.95
C LEU A 659 -15.03 26.85 -1.95
N LYS A 660 -15.29 27.15 -0.67
CA LYS A 660 -14.32 26.95 0.42
C LYS A 660 -13.92 25.50 0.56
N ALA A 661 -14.88 24.58 0.48
CA ALA A 661 -14.64 23.15 0.56
C ALA A 661 -13.79 22.63 -0.62
N ALA A 662 -14.11 23.02 -1.86
CA ALA A 662 -13.32 22.68 -3.04
C ALA A 662 -11.91 23.28 -2.99
N ALA A 663 -11.78 24.53 -2.55
CA ALA A 663 -10.51 25.23 -2.46
C ALA A 663 -9.58 24.63 -1.40
N GLY A 664 -10.13 24.31 -0.21
CA GLY A 664 -9.40 23.64 0.87
C GLY A 664 -9.02 22.19 0.55
N ALA A 665 -9.70 21.53 -0.40
CA ALA A 665 -9.39 20.18 -0.87
C ALA A 665 -8.54 20.14 -2.16
N GLY A 666 -8.30 21.30 -2.79
CA GLY A 666 -7.45 21.40 -3.99
C GLY A 666 -8.15 21.03 -5.31
N HIS A 667 -9.48 21.07 -5.37
CA HIS A 667 -10.24 20.64 -6.55
C HIS A 667 -10.51 21.78 -7.55
N LEU A 668 -9.52 22.08 -8.40
CA LEU A 668 -9.54 23.20 -9.34
C LEU A 668 -10.80 23.26 -10.25
N GLY A 669 -11.21 22.13 -10.84
CA GLY A 669 -12.39 22.10 -11.72
C GLY A 669 -13.71 22.43 -10.99
N ALA A 670 -13.82 22.07 -9.71
CA ALA A 670 -14.96 22.45 -8.88
C ALA A 670 -14.91 23.93 -8.49
N VAL A 671 -13.71 24.45 -8.19
CA VAL A 671 -13.48 25.89 -7.96
C VAL A 671 -13.90 26.71 -9.17
N ASP A 672 -13.47 26.33 -10.37
CA ASP A 672 -13.82 27.00 -11.62
C ASP A 672 -15.32 27.08 -11.83
N TYR A 673 -15.98 25.93 -11.73
CA TYR A 673 -17.42 25.85 -11.91
C TYR A 673 -18.17 26.70 -10.89
N LEU A 674 -17.79 26.65 -9.61
CA LEU A 674 -18.47 27.42 -8.56
C LEU A 674 -18.32 28.93 -8.77
N LEU A 675 -17.15 29.40 -9.21
CA LEU A 675 -16.94 30.80 -9.58
C LEU A 675 -17.77 31.21 -10.80
N GLU A 676 -17.92 30.33 -11.80
CA GLU A 676 -18.81 30.56 -12.96
C GLU A 676 -20.27 30.64 -12.56
N GLN A 677 -20.69 29.90 -11.53
CA GLN A 677 -22.05 29.94 -10.98
C GLN A 677 -22.30 31.13 -10.02
N GLY A 678 -21.31 32.00 -9.82
CA GLY A 678 -21.45 33.23 -9.03
C GLY A 678 -21.01 33.13 -7.57
N ALA A 679 -20.24 32.11 -7.17
CA ALA A 679 -19.63 32.05 -5.85
C ALA A 679 -18.60 33.20 -5.68
N ASP A 680 -18.63 33.83 -4.52
CA ASP A 680 -17.73 34.91 -4.13
C ASP A 680 -16.47 34.36 -3.45
N ALA A 681 -15.33 34.56 -4.11
CA ALA A 681 -14.02 34.11 -3.63
C ALA A 681 -13.56 34.81 -2.34
N ASP A 682 -14.05 36.03 -2.10
CA ASP A 682 -13.71 36.86 -0.96
C ASP A 682 -14.73 36.74 0.18
N HIS A 683 -15.73 35.88 0.02
CA HIS A 683 -16.76 35.71 1.02
C HIS A 683 -16.21 35.23 2.37
N THR A 684 -16.29 36.09 3.39
CA THR A 684 -15.90 35.82 4.77
C THR A 684 -17.08 35.30 5.61
N GLY A 685 -17.79 34.26 5.14
CA GLY A 685 -18.83 33.55 5.92
C GLY A 685 -18.30 32.38 6.75
N PHE A 686 -19.04 31.98 7.79
CA PHE A 686 -18.66 30.92 8.74
C PHE A 686 -18.29 29.58 8.07
N THR A 687 -17.25 28.93 8.59
CA THR A 687 -16.97 27.51 8.34
C THR A 687 -16.84 26.81 9.69
N ALA A 688 -17.74 25.87 9.98
CA ALA A 688 -17.61 24.90 11.07
C ALA A 688 -17.45 23.52 10.38
N HIS A 689 -16.59 22.56 10.72
CA HIS A 689 -15.78 22.26 11.90
C HIS A 689 -14.46 21.57 11.46
N LYS A 690 -13.40 21.71 12.26
CA LYS A 690 -12.50 20.58 12.57
C LYS A 690 -12.34 20.54 14.09
N ILE A 691 -12.89 19.49 14.73
CA ILE A 691 -12.61 19.22 16.14
C ILE A 691 -11.17 18.68 16.20
N ILE A 692 -10.25 19.51 16.66
CA ILE A 692 -8.99 19.06 17.25
C ILE A 692 -8.95 19.68 18.64
N GLN A 693 -9.07 18.85 19.69
CA GLN A 693 -8.78 19.19 21.09
C GLN A 693 -9.61 20.32 21.72
N GLY A 694 -10.94 20.26 21.61
CA GLY A 694 -11.83 20.92 22.59
C GLY A 694 -11.87 22.45 22.60
N ASN A 695 -11.14 23.16 21.74
CA ASN A 695 -11.20 24.61 21.61
C ASN A 695 -11.71 25.00 20.21
N ILE A 696 -12.87 25.67 20.16
CA ILE A 696 -13.38 26.30 18.94
C ILE A 696 -12.61 27.60 18.73
N VAL A 697 -11.59 27.59 17.87
CA VAL A 697 -10.97 28.82 17.36
C VAL A 697 -11.69 29.21 16.07
N ILE A 698 -12.54 30.23 16.16
CA ILE A 698 -13.28 30.77 15.02
C ILE A 698 -12.35 31.72 14.26
N LYS A 699 -11.95 31.35 13.04
CA LYS A 699 -11.29 32.26 12.09
C LYS A 699 -12.14 32.38 10.83
N THR A 700 -12.46 33.62 10.46
CA THR A 700 -13.11 33.98 9.19
C THR A 700 -12.12 33.75 8.05
N ILE A 701 -12.12 32.56 7.46
CA ILE A 701 -11.20 32.17 6.39
C ILE A 701 -11.89 32.21 5.02
N THR A 702 -11.24 32.83 4.03
CA THR A 702 -11.67 32.84 2.63
C THR A 702 -11.28 31.54 1.91
N ALA A 703 -11.83 31.31 0.72
CA ALA A 703 -11.41 30.17 -0.12
C ALA A 703 -9.91 30.24 -0.45
N LEU A 704 -9.39 31.45 -0.70
CA LEU A 704 -7.97 31.72 -0.92
C LEU A 704 -7.14 31.38 0.32
N GLY A 705 -7.61 31.75 1.52
CA GLY A 705 -6.95 31.41 2.78
C GLY A 705 -6.84 29.90 3.02
N LEU A 706 -7.91 29.14 2.74
CA LEU A 706 -7.91 27.68 2.88
C LEU A 706 -6.99 26.99 1.86
N ALA A 707 -7.03 27.41 0.60
CA ALA A 707 -6.15 26.88 -0.44
C ALA A 707 -4.67 27.15 -0.10
N SER A 708 -4.37 28.33 0.44
CA SER A 708 -3.03 28.73 0.87
C SER A 708 -2.54 27.93 2.08
N LEU A 709 -3.39 27.77 3.11
CA LEU A 709 -3.08 27.00 4.31
C LEU A 709 -2.74 25.53 4.00
N ASN A 710 -3.45 24.94 3.03
CA ASN A 710 -3.29 23.54 2.64
C ASN A 710 -2.30 23.34 1.47
N GLY A 711 -1.67 24.40 0.96
CA GLY A 711 -0.61 24.31 -0.05
C GLY A 711 -1.09 23.98 -1.47
N HIS A 712 -2.32 24.34 -1.84
CA HIS A 712 -2.89 24.08 -3.16
C HIS A 712 -2.57 25.20 -4.17
N LEU A 713 -1.32 25.22 -4.67
CA LEU A 713 -0.80 26.29 -5.54
C LEU A 713 -1.68 26.59 -6.77
N SER A 714 -2.13 25.58 -7.51
CA SER A 714 -2.96 25.77 -8.71
C SER A 714 -4.30 26.43 -8.41
N VAL A 715 -4.88 26.14 -7.25
CA VAL A 715 -6.12 26.79 -6.78
C VAL A 715 -5.85 28.23 -6.35
N VAL A 716 -4.72 28.48 -5.67
CA VAL A 716 -4.29 29.84 -5.28
C VAL A 716 -4.10 30.72 -6.51
N GLU A 717 -3.34 30.26 -7.51
CA GLU A 717 -3.13 30.97 -8.77
C GLU A 717 -4.46 31.30 -9.45
N ARG A 718 -5.38 30.33 -9.46
CA ARG A 718 -6.69 30.52 -10.08
C ARG A 718 -7.55 31.55 -9.35
N LEU A 719 -7.62 31.48 -8.02
CA LEU A 719 -8.40 32.42 -7.20
C LEU A 719 -7.83 33.85 -7.32
N VAL A 720 -6.50 34.01 -7.29
CA VAL A 720 -5.83 35.31 -7.53
C VAL A 720 -6.11 35.81 -8.95
N GLY A 721 -6.04 34.93 -9.95
CA GLY A 721 -6.36 35.28 -11.35
C GLY A 721 -7.81 35.70 -11.57
N LYS A 722 -8.73 35.31 -10.67
CA LYS A 722 -10.14 35.75 -10.64
C LYS A 722 -10.39 36.95 -9.72
N LYS A 723 -9.32 37.66 -9.32
CA LYS A 723 -9.31 38.86 -8.48
C LYS A 723 -9.70 38.66 -7.02
N ALA A 724 -9.58 37.44 -6.47
CA ALA A 724 -9.70 37.26 -5.02
C ALA A 724 -8.66 38.13 -4.29
N HIS A 725 -9.10 38.89 -3.29
CA HIS A 725 -8.27 39.84 -2.58
C HIS A 725 -7.28 39.14 -1.64
N ILE A 726 -5.98 39.28 -1.93
CA ILE A 726 -4.88 38.77 -1.10
C ILE A 726 -4.93 39.37 0.33
N THR A 727 -5.52 40.56 0.47
CA THR A 727 -5.64 41.31 1.72
C THR A 727 -7.05 41.26 2.32
N SER A 728 -7.91 40.31 1.95
CA SER A 728 -9.22 40.12 2.60
C SER A 728 -9.02 39.64 4.04
N SER A 729 -8.70 40.56 4.94
CA SER A 729 -8.52 40.31 6.35
C SER A 729 -9.86 40.14 7.05
N ALA A 730 -9.95 39.13 7.92
CA ALA A 730 -10.34 39.38 9.30
C ALA A 730 -9.71 38.32 10.23
N GLY A 731 -8.87 38.78 11.17
CA GLY A 731 -8.55 38.13 12.46
C GLY A 731 -7.68 36.88 12.46
#